data_AF-A0A836HT44-F1
#
_entry.id   AF-A0A836HT44-F1
#
_cell.length_a   1.000
_cell.length_b   1.000
_cell.length_c   1.000
_cell.angle_alpha   90.00
_cell.angle_beta   90.00
_cell.angle_gamma   90.00
#
_symmetry.space_group_name_H-M   'P 1'
#
loop_
_entity.id
_entity.type
_entity.pdbx_description
1 polymer ?
#
loop_
_entity_poly.entity_id
_entity_poly.type
_entity_poly.pdbx_seq_one_letter_code
_entity_poly.pdbx_strand_id
1 'polypeptide(L)'
;MQFTVEQIRSVRNNYLEPPYPGFSLDEVVRRRRLTQTKLVRGENAWVAKGTAQTTEEWVQRLLHGTLNKLTEGNKDIMVDKLLTKELFATEDIMNMVVRTIFKKALDEPENSKLYAGVCHSLALYEATVLRDGHKGERPQSQLRDALISTVQYEFRTLSHELSKMEDKSEEELEYERSNVMRRKRSNMRFIGELYLCTALTHSTMFTVMDLTMRCSDETGFPSSENIELLAALLDTIGDRLDKNHKKTLDRYFTSLENFSKKSDCPYPPRIRFKIMDLLDLRKCGWGSKPKPLKAAQPPVHGKDKKHVAAQPPKKGGRDQSSTAAATAKSWRDATTLKTGPASAPAPSASKGLDGRGTSSTGPAANTATVSSSAAATGAASAHVDASFRDEASPQVPLVKFELRVLSMFQEWVADRTNDVILHWVDQFNTCDRFFESESELCVAVAQEVIHSACTTTRKDAQREAFSFLVVGLYMIDTEVFDGFASALASAIEDGLLEDVPKFGERFMSMLRLTSTEQETRADVYFDAANVLRLTYNRLESPDDNAVETLMSFWDRVPLPSTDEENMIRMDLDVVYSICNPEGAQDGLEKLLSRIIHSMLQMQLMDAEVLDEFLCLDVEEGLCAKVIADYKARFPK
;
A
#
# COMPACT_ATOMS: atom_id res chain seq x y z
N MET A 1 39.91 36.98 8.05
CA MET A 1 40.78 36.02 7.31
C MET A 1 40.90 34.77 8.17
N GLN A 2 40.72 33.58 7.59
CA GLN A 2 41.00 32.31 8.28
C GLN A 2 42.32 31.77 7.74
N PHE A 3 43.29 31.48 8.62
CA PHE A 3 44.55 30.87 8.25
C PHE A 3 44.42 29.34 8.32
N THR A 4 44.98 28.62 7.35
CA THR A 4 45.01 27.16 7.39
C THR A 4 45.97 26.67 8.47
N VAL A 5 45.80 25.43 8.93
CA VAL A 5 46.71 24.80 9.91
C VAL A 5 48.16 24.76 9.41
N GLU A 6 48.37 24.69 8.10
CA GLU A 6 49.68 24.73 7.46
C GLU A 6 50.28 26.14 7.45
N GLN A 7 49.48 27.19 7.20
CA GLN A 7 49.90 28.59 7.33
C GLN A 7 50.24 28.96 8.79
N ILE A 8 49.49 28.42 9.76
CA ILE A 8 49.81 28.60 11.19
C ILE A 8 51.10 27.84 11.55
N ARG A 9 51.34 26.67 10.95
CA ARG A 9 52.57 25.88 11.16
C ARG A 9 53.81 26.50 10.51
N SER A 10 53.70 27.18 9.36
CA SER A 10 54.86 27.80 8.71
C SER A 10 55.40 28.99 9.51
N VAL A 11 54.54 29.79 10.13
CA VAL A 11 54.95 30.90 11.02
C VAL A 11 55.29 30.45 12.46
N ARG A 12 55.11 29.18 12.81
CA ARG A 12 55.38 28.65 14.17
C ARG A 12 56.81 28.95 14.64
N ASN A 13 57.78 28.91 13.72
CA ASN A 13 59.19 29.12 14.03
C ASN A 13 59.59 30.60 14.03
N ASN A 14 58.67 31.51 13.70
CA ASN A 14 58.91 32.96 13.72
C ASN A 14 58.66 33.57 15.11
N TYR A 15 57.99 32.83 15.99
CA TYR A 15 57.61 33.24 17.35
C TYR A 15 58.20 32.26 18.37
N LEU A 16 59.54 32.24 18.46
CA LEU A 16 60.29 31.40 19.40
C LEU A 16 60.25 31.94 20.84
N GLU A 17 59.97 33.24 21.00
CA GLU A 17 59.85 33.91 22.29
C GLU A 17 58.39 33.99 22.77
N PRO A 18 58.13 33.89 24.09
CA PRO A 18 56.79 34.06 24.64
C PRO A 18 56.26 35.50 24.39
N PRO A 19 54.98 35.70 24.04
CA PRO A 19 54.42 37.03 23.71
C PRO A 19 54.55 38.11 24.80
N TYR A 20 54.81 37.71 26.05
CA TYR A 20 55.24 38.57 27.14
C TYR A 20 55.93 37.73 28.24
N PRO A 21 56.76 38.35 29.11
CA PRO A 21 57.41 37.64 30.22
C PRO A 21 56.40 36.91 31.11
N GLY A 22 56.65 35.63 31.38
CA GLY A 22 55.76 34.79 32.20
C GLY A 22 54.51 34.25 31.48
N PHE A 23 54.37 34.42 30.16
CA PHE A 23 53.33 33.72 29.40
C PHE A 23 53.56 32.20 29.44
N SER A 24 52.63 31.48 30.07
CA SER A 24 52.51 30.02 29.99
C SER A 24 51.05 29.63 29.71
N LEU A 25 50.84 28.42 29.18
CA LEU A 25 49.49 27.92 28.93
C LEU A 25 48.72 27.75 30.25
N ASP A 26 49.39 27.31 31.31
CA ASP A 26 48.84 27.17 32.66
C ASP A 26 48.38 28.50 33.24
N GLU A 27 49.12 29.59 33.01
CA GLU A 27 48.74 30.93 33.46
C GLU A 27 47.45 31.42 32.79
N VAL A 28 47.29 31.15 31.49
CA VAL A 28 46.07 31.48 30.74
C VAL A 28 44.88 30.65 31.24
N VAL A 29 45.07 29.34 31.48
CA VAL A 29 44.03 28.45 32.05
C VAL A 29 43.67 28.87 33.48
N ARG A 30 44.65 29.24 34.30
CA ARG A 30 44.47 29.71 35.69
C ARG A 30 43.65 31.00 35.74
N ARG A 31 43.97 32.00 34.90
CA ARG A 31 43.18 33.23 34.79
C ARG A 31 41.74 32.94 34.38
N ARG A 32 41.53 32.10 33.35
CA ARG A 32 40.18 31.72 32.89
C ARG A 32 39.33 31.08 33.99
N ARG A 33 39.92 30.23 34.84
CA ARG A 33 39.26 29.64 36.02
C ARG A 33 38.90 30.67 37.08
N LEU A 34 39.78 31.65 37.35
CA LEU A 34 39.55 32.71 38.33
C LEU A 34 38.45 33.69 37.90
N THR A 35 38.29 33.93 36.60
CA THR A 35 37.22 34.78 36.05
C THR A 35 35.87 34.07 35.87
N GLN A 36 35.77 32.77 36.20
CA GLN A 36 34.56 31.99 35.99
C GLN A 36 33.59 32.15 37.19
N THR A 37 32.53 32.92 37.01
CA THR A 37 31.49 33.13 38.04
C THR A 37 30.81 31.81 38.43
N LYS A 38 30.77 31.53 39.73
CA LYS A 38 30.18 30.30 40.28
C LYS A 38 28.66 30.43 40.35
N LEU A 39 27.97 29.82 39.40
CA LEU A 39 26.50 29.79 39.34
C LEU A 39 25.91 29.15 40.61
N VAL A 40 24.98 29.86 41.24
CA VAL A 40 24.18 29.37 42.38
C VAL A 40 22.92 28.68 41.83
N ARG A 41 22.51 27.57 42.45
CA ARG A 41 21.25 26.89 42.10
C ARG A 41 20.08 27.57 42.81
N GLY A 42 19.04 27.91 42.07
CA GLY A 42 17.78 28.38 42.65
C GLY A 42 16.97 27.25 43.30
N GLU A 43 15.91 27.62 44.01
CA GLU A 43 15.02 26.71 44.74
C GLU A 43 14.35 25.67 43.83
N ASN A 44 13.90 26.09 42.64
CA ASN A 44 13.31 25.23 41.61
C ASN A 44 14.37 24.54 40.71
N ALA A 45 15.60 24.36 41.16
CA ALA A 45 16.64 23.67 40.38
C ALA A 45 16.34 22.17 40.25
N TRP A 46 16.55 21.61 39.05
CA TRP A 46 16.37 20.18 38.80
C TRP A 46 17.25 19.31 39.72
N VAL A 47 16.63 18.33 40.38
CA VAL A 47 17.29 17.36 41.26
C VAL A 47 17.13 15.96 40.66
N ALA A 48 18.24 15.21 40.62
CA ALA A 48 18.21 13.80 40.21
C ALA A 48 17.44 12.96 41.24
N LYS A 49 16.27 12.43 40.85
CA LYS A 49 15.54 11.43 41.65
C LYS A 49 16.35 10.12 41.73
N GLY A 50 16.22 9.42 42.87
CA GLY A 50 16.86 8.12 43.11
C GLY A 50 16.22 6.96 42.33
N THR A 51 16.21 5.75 42.89
CA THR A 51 15.49 4.59 42.31
C THR A 51 13.98 4.83 42.17
N ALA A 52 13.30 3.99 41.39
CA ALA A 52 11.84 4.02 41.29
C ALA A 52 11.19 3.43 42.55
N GLN A 53 10.10 4.04 43.02
CA GLN A 53 9.36 3.55 44.20
C GLN A 53 8.07 2.81 43.86
N THR A 54 7.54 2.98 42.65
CA THR A 54 6.34 2.26 42.16
C THR A 54 6.59 1.65 40.78
N THR A 55 5.79 0.64 40.41
CA THR A 55 5.80 0.06 39.05
C THR A 55 5.48 1.11 37.99
N GLU A 56 4.53 2.01 38.28
CA GLU A 56 4.17 3.14 37.42
C GLU A 56 5.37 4.08 37.20
N GLU A 57 6.07 4.51 38.27
CA GLU A 57 7.30 5.29 38.13
C GLU A 57 8.35 4.55 37.31
N TRP A 58 8.51 3.23 37.51
CA TRP A 58 9.48 2.43 36.79
C TRP A 58 9.15 2.35 35.29
N VAL A 59 7.90 2.04 34.92
CA VAL A 59 7.43 2.02 33.53
C VAL A 59 7.56 3.41 32.91
N GLN A 60 7.16 4.48 33.62
CA GLN A 60 7.29 5.85 33.15
C GLN A 60 8.76 6.22 32.87
N ARG A 61 9.69 5.86 33.77
CA ARG A 61 11.14 6.12 33.61
C ARG A 61 11.75 5.28 32.48
N LEU A 62 11.36 4.01 32.34
CA LEU A 62 11.77 3.13 31.25
C LEU A 62 11.29 3.68 29.91
N LEU A 63 10.00 4.01 29.81
CA LEU A 63 9.38 4.52 28.59
C LEU A 63 10.02 5.84 28.15
N HIS A 64 10.11 6.85 29.02
CA HIS A 64 10.81 8.10 28.70
C HIS A 64 12.30 7.86 28.39
N GLY A 65 12.99 7.02 29.17
CA GLY A 65 14.41 6.72 28.99
C GLY A 65 14.75 5.98 27.70
N THR A 66 13.77 5.28 27.11
CA THR A 66 13.87 4.54 25.86
C THR A 66 13.37 5.35 24.67
N LEU A 67 12.20 6.00 24.76
CA LEU A 67 11.67 6.88 23.70
C LEU A 67 12.57 8.11 23.45
N ASN A 68 13.27 8.62 24.47
CA ASN A 68 14.30 9.68 24.31
C ASN A 68 15.61 9.19 23.63
N LYS A 69 15.72 7.89 23.33
CA LYS A 69 16.89 7.27 22.68
C LYS A 69 16.52 6.52 21.41
N LEU A 70 15.25 6.51 21.02
CA LEU A 70 14.73 5.79 19.88
C LEU A 70 15.19 6.46 18.58
N THR A 71 15.90 5.70 17.75
CA THR A 71 16.36 6.11 16.42
C THR A 71 16.27 4.92 15.46
N GLU A 72 16.19 5.17 14.14
CA GLU A 72 16.11 4.11 13.13
C GLU A 72 17.23 3.06 13.27
N GLY A 73 18.45 3.50 13.59
CA GLY A 73 19.63 2.64 13.76
C GLY A 73 19.71 1.87 15.09
N ASN A 74 18.76 2.04 16.02
CA ASN A 74 18.69 1.28 17.27
C ASN A 74 17.28 0.79 17.64
N LYS A 75 16.30 0.97 16.76
CA LYS A 75 14.87 0.76 17.02
C LYS A 75 14.57 -0.61 17.64
N ASP A 76 15.15 -1.68 17.10
CA ASP A 76 14.86 -3.05 17.55
C ASP A 76 15.35 -3.28 18.99
N ILE A 77 16.50 -2.71 19.34
CA ILE A 77 17.10 -2.74 20.69
C ILE A 77 16.34 -1.84 21.68
N MET A 78 15.59 -0.85 21.19
CA MET A 78 14.70 -0.01 22.02
C MET A 78 13.31 -0.63 22.18
N VAL A 79 12.77 -1.25 21.13
CA VAL A 79 11.52 -2.01 21.16
C VAL A 79 11.63 -3.19 22.12
N ASP A 80 12.68 -4.01 22.01
CA ASP A 80 12.94 -5.17 22.88
C ASP A 80 12.88 -4.81 24.39
N LYS A 81 13.42 -3.64 24.76
CA LYS A 81 13.37 -3.13 26.15
C LYS A 81 11.99 -2.68 26.62
N LEU A 82 11.03 -2.51 25.71
CA LEU A 82 9.63 -2.21 26.02
C LEU A 82 8.75 -3.47 25.96
N LEU A 83 9.22 -4.58 25.39
CA LEU A 83 8.49 -5.86 25.34
C LEU A 83 8.53 -6.58 26.70
N THR A 84 7.96 -5.93 27.71
CA THR A 84 7.91 -6.39 29.11
C THR A 84 6.47 -6.37 29.62
N LYS A 85 6.05 -7.42 30.31
CA LYS A 85 4.70 -7.56 30.91
C LYS A 85 4.32 -6.40 31.84
N GLU A 86 5.29 -5.73 32.44
CA GLU A 86 5.11 -4.60 33.36
C GLU A 86 4.40 -3.41 32.70
N LEU A 87 4.52 -3.22 31.37
CA LEU A 87 3.78 -2.19 30.62
C LEU A 87 2.26 -2.48 30.52
N PHE A 88 1.85 -3.71 30.82
CA PHE A 88 0.47 -4.20 30.72
C PHE A 88 -0.08 -4.64 32.09
N ALA A 89 0.60 -4.29 33.19
CA ALA A 89 0.28 -4.78 34.53
C ALA A 89 -1.06 -4.26 35.09
N THR A 90 -1.52 -3.10 34.63
CA THR A 90 -2.87 -2.57 34.87
C THR A 90 -3.34 -1.79 33.64
N GLU A 91 -4.66 -1.60 33.53
CA GLU A 91 -5.25 -0.77 32.47
C GLU A 91 -4.74 0.69 32.55
N ASP A 92 -4.58 1.24 33.76
CA ASP A 92 -4.04 2.59 33.97
C ASP A 92 -2.60 2.72 33.47
N ILE A 93 -1.74 1.71 33.70
CA ILE A 93 -0.36 1.71 33.21
C ILE A 93 -0.34 1.59 31.68
N MET A 94 -1.17 0.72 31.09
CA MET A 94 -1.29 0.59 29.64
C MET A 94 -1.81 1.90 29.00
N ASN A 95 -2.82 2.52 29.59
CA ASN A 95 -3.33 3.83 29.20
C ASN A 95 -2.27 4.93 29.35
N MET A 96 -1.46 4.93 30.42
CA MET A 96 -0.32 5.85 30.58
C MET A 96 0.72 5.63 29.48
N VAL A 97 1.05 4.38 29.14
CA VAL A 97 1.98 4.05 28.05
C VAL A 97 1.48 4.61 26.72
N VAL A 98 0.23 4.32 26.35
CA VAL A 98 -0.39 4.82 25.11
C VAL A 98 -0.41 6.34 25.07
N ARG A 99 -0.89 7.02 26.13
CA ARG A 99 -0.91 8.49 26.23
C ARG A 99 0.49 9.10 26.15
N THR A 100 1.50 8.45 26.73
CA THR A 100 2.90 8.92 26.70
C THR A 100 3.49 8.79 25.30
N ILE A 101 3.26 7.68 24.60
CA ILE A 101 3.72 7.50 23.21
C ILE A 101 3.00 8.50 22.29
N PHE A 102 1.68 8.68 22.46
CA PHE A 102 0.92 9.71 21.74
C PHE A 102 1.53 11.09 21.94
N LYS A 103 1.67 11.54 23.20
CA LYS A 103 2.32 12.82 23.51
C LYS A 103 3.69 12.96 22.85
N LYS A 104 4.53 11.92 22.94
CA LYS A 104 5.87 11.89 22.31
C LYS A 104 5.81 12.09 20.80
N ALA A 105 4.86 11.46 20.11
CA ALA A 105 4.66 11.61 18.67
C ALA A 105 4.07 12.97 18.27
N LEU A 106 3.23 13.57 19.12
CA LEU A 106 2.73 14.93 18.92
C LEU A 106 3.82 16.00 19.13
N ASP A 107 4.71 15.78 20.10
CA ASP A 107 5.86 16.66 20.39
C ASP A 107 6.99 16.50 19.35
N GLU A 108 7.20 15.29 18.80
CA GLU A 108 8.26 14.93 17.85
C GLU A 108 7.72 14.27 16.57
N PRO A 109 7.02 15.00 15.68
CA PRO A 109 6.33 14.42 14.52
C PRO A 109 7.24 13.71 13.51
N GLU A 110 8.53 14.06 13.42
CA GLU A 110 9.49 13.34 12.56
C GLU A 110 9.73 11.89 13.02
N ASN A 111 9.55 11.61 14.30
CA ASN A 111 9.70 10.27 14.88
C ASN A 111 8.40 9.43 14.83
N SER A 112 7.31 9.94 14.24
CA SER A 112 5.98 9.29 14.22
C SER A 112 6.03 7.82 13.77
N LYS A 113 6.80 7.52 12.71
CA LYS A 113 6.99 6.16 12.18
C LYS A 113 7.62 5.20 13.18
N LEU A 114 8.62 5.66 13.93
CA LEU A 114 9.29 4.88 14.97
C LEU A 114 8.32 4.58 16.13
N TYR A 115 7.53 5.58 16.53
CA TYR A 115 6.49 5.40 17.56
C TYR A 115 5.36 4.48 17.10
N ALA A 116 4.96 4.52 15.83
CA ALA A 116 3.96 3.62 15.27
C ALA A 116 4.46 2.16 15.22
N GLY A 117 5.74 1.96 14.88
CA GLY A 117 6.41 0.66 14.99
C GLY A 117 6.43 0.12 16.43
N VAL A 118 6.76 0.97 17.42
CA VAL A 118 6.69 0.60 18.85
C VAL A 118 5.27 0.18 19.24
N CYS A 119 4.23 0.92 18.84
CA CYS A 119 2.83 0.56 19.10
C CYS A 119 2.44 -0.79 18.47
N HIS A 120 2.85 -1.06 17.23
CA HIS A 120 2.62 -2.35 16.56
C HIS A 120 3.30 -3.50 17.31
N SER A 121 4.59 -3.37 17.63
CA SER A 121 5.35 -4.42 18.32
C SER A 121 4.79 -4.71 19.72
N LEU A 122 4.35 -3.69 20.46
CA LEU A 122 3.70 -3.86 21.76
C LEU A 122 2.35 -4.57 21.65
N ALA A 123 1.52 -4.22 20.66
CA ALA A 123 0.21 -4.87 20.44
C ALA A 123 0.38 -6.34 20.02
N LEU A 124 1.37 -6.63 19.17
CA LEU A 124 1.70 -7.99 18.76
C LEU A 124 2.20 -8.82 19.95
N TYR A 125 3.13 -8.28 20.76
CA TYR A 125 3.64 -8.94 21.96
C TYR A 125 2.53 -9.24 22.97
N GLU A 126 1.65 -8.27 23.24
CA GLU A 126 0.50 -8.44 24.11
C GLU A 126 -0.42 -9.60 23.65
N ALA A 127 -0.79 -9.60 22.37
CA ALA A 127 -1.75 -10.55 21.80
C ALA A 127 -1.16 -11.95 21.48
N THR A 128 0.15 -12.14 21.58
CA THR A 128 0.82 -13.43 21.28
C THR A 128 1.66 -14.01 22.43
N VAL A 129 2.05 -13.19 23.42
CA VAL A 129 2.91 -13.60 24.54
C VAL A 129 2.22 -13.40 25.90
N LEU A 130 1.31 -12.44 26.05
CA LEU A 130 0.65 -12.17 27.33
C LEU A 130 -0.76 -12.76 27.46
N ARG A 131 -1.47 -12.96 26.34
CA ARG A 131 -2.68 -13.79 26.28
C ARG A 131 -2.38 -15.10 25.56
N ASP A 132 -2.52 -16.21 26.29
CA ASP A 132 -2.49 -17.56 25.72
C ASP A 132 -3.65 -17.73 24.74
N GLY A 133 -3.34 -17.71 23.44
CA GLY A 133 -4.36 -17.71 22.39
C GLY A 133 -5.08 -19.05 22.28
N HIS A 134 -6.39 -19.06 22.54
CA HIS A 134 -7.26 -20.17 22.15
C HIS A 134 -7.23 -20.33 20.63
N LYS A 135 -6.67 -21.44 20.14
CA LYS A 135 -6.46 -21.69 18.71
C LYS A 135 -7.79 -21.78 17.96
N GLY A 136 -8.14 -20.71 17.25
CA GLY A 136 -9.34 -20.61 16.41
C GLY A 136 -9.92 -19.20 16.34
N GLU A 137 -9.64 -18.35 17.34
CA GLU A 137 -10.17 -16.98 17.41
C GLU A 137 -9.21 -15.94 16.83
N ARG A 138 -9.73 -14.78 16.42
CA ARG A 138 -8.89 -13.64 15.99
C ARG A 138 -8.19 -13.05 17.24
N PRO A 139 -6.86 -12.85 17.22
CA PRO A 139 -6.13 -12.37 18.40
C PRO A 139 -6.53 -10.93 18.76
N GLN A 140 -7.25 -10.76 19.87
CA GLN A 140 -7.64 -9.46 20.38
C GLN A 140 -6.49 -8.80 21.17
N SER A 141 -6.24 -7.51 20.93
CA SER A 141 -5.24 -6.69 21.61
C SER A 141 -5.93 -5.55 22.35
N GLN A 142 -5.89 -5.56 23.70
CA GLN A 142 -6.44 -4.47 24.50
C GLN A 142 -5.61 -3.20 24.31
N LEU A 143 -4.32 -3.32 23.98
CA LEU A 143 -3.50 -2.19 23.56
C LEU A 143 -4.00 -1.60 22.23
N ARG A 144 -4.37 -2.44 21.25
CA ARG A 144 -4.96 -1.98 19.97
C ARG A 144 -6.31 -1.30 20.19
N ASP A 145 -7.15 -1.86 21.04
CA ASP A 145 -8.46 -1.30 21.39
C ASP A 145 -8.29 0.04 22.14
N ALA A 146 -7.29 0.15 23.03
CA ALA A 146 -6.91 1.40 23.70
C ALA A 146 -6.25 2.43 22.76
N LEU A 147 -5.48 1.99 21.75
CA LEU A 147 -4.92 2.83 20.70
C LEU A 147 -6.06 3.43 19.85
N ILE A 148 -7.00 2.62 19.37
CA ILE A 148 -8.18 3.08 18.61
C ILE A 148 -9.00 4.07 19.46
N SER A 149 -9.24 3.73 20.73
CA SER A 149 -9.97 4.60 21.67
C SER A 149 -9.24 5.94 21.91
N THR A 150 -7.91 5.91 22.01
CA THR A 150 -7.08 7.12 22.17
C THR A 150 -7.04 7.97 20.90
N VAL A 151 -6.94 7.35 19.71
CA VAL A 151 -7.04 8.05 18.41
C VAL A 151 -8.35 8.83 18.33
N GLN A 152 -9.48 8.17 18.61
CA GLN A 152 -10.78 8.85 18.58
C GLN A 152 -10.93 9.90 19.70
N TYR A 153 -10.27 9.72 20.85
CA TYR A 153 -10.28 10.70 21.94
C TYR A 153 -9.45 11.94 21.60
N GLU A 154 -8.17 11.80 21.26
CA GLU A 154 -7.31 12.94 20.89
C GLU A 154 -7.88 13.69 19.68
N PHE A 155 -8.40 12.99 18.68
CA PHE A 155 -9.03 13.63 17.53
C PHE A 155 -10.24 14.48 17.93
N ARG A 156 -11.19 13.93 18.71
CA ARG A 156 -12.39 14.68 19.16
C ARG A 156 -12.04 15.81 20.13
N THR A 157 -11.09 15.61 21.04
CA THR A 157 -10.66 16.60 22.03
C THR A 157 -9.97 17.79 21.36
N LEU A 158 -8.97 17.55 20.50
CA LEU A 158 -8.23 18.62 19.81
C LEU A 158 -9.13 19.43 18.86
N SER A 159 -10.18 18.81 18.28
CA SER A 159 -11.20 19.53 17.52
C SER A 159 -12.01 20.51 18.36
N HIS A 160 -12.21 20.23 19.67
CA HIS A 160 -13.07 21.01 20.56
C HIS A 160 -12.29 22.03 21.43
N GLU A 161 -10.96 21.92 21.54
CA GLU A 161 -10.12 22.82 22.36
C GLU A 161 -10.22 24.30 21.93
N LEU A 162 -10.47 24.58 20.64
CA LEU A 162 -10.62 25.95 20.14
C LEU A 162 -11.90 26.66 20.61
N SER A 163 -12.94 25.93 21.05
CA SER A 163 -14.21 26.52 21.49
C SER A 163 -14.21 26.94 22.97
N LYS A 164 -13.04 27.05 23.60
CA LYS A 164 -12.87 27.34 25.04
C LYS A 164 -11.96 28.56 25.29
N MET A 165 -11.84 29.43 24.29
CA MET A 165 -10.83 30.49 24.20
C MET A 165 -11.46 31.90 24.24
N GLU A 166 -12.47 32.12 25.09
CA GLU A 166 -13.28 33.36 25.08
C GLU A 166 -12.74 34.52 25.94
N ASP A 167 -11.61 34.36 26.64
CA ASP A 167 -11.20 35.29 27.73
C ASP A 167 -9.67 35.51 27.81
N LYS A 168 -8.99 35.76 26.67
CA LYS A 168 -7.54 36.03 26.57
C LYS A 168 -7.19 37.17 25.60
N SER A 169 -5.95 37.65 25.68
CA SER A 169 -5.42 38.68 24.77
C SER A 169 -5.28 38.17 23.34
N GLU A 170 -5.46 39.04 22.33
CA GLU A 170 -5.43 38.70 20.90
C GLU A 170 -4.13 37.99 20.47
N GLU A 171 -2.97 38.46 20.93
CA GLU A 171 -1.66 37.82 20.68
C GLU A 171 -1.54 36.43 21.34
N GLU A 172 -2.13 36.24 22.52
CA GLU A 172 -2.08 34.97 23.28
C GLU A 172 -3.03 33.93 22.67
N LEU A 173 -4.20 34.38 22.21
CA LEU A 173 -5.14 33.58 21.42
C LEU A 173 -4.53 33.09 20.11
N GLU A 174 -3.84 33.96 19.36
CA GLU A 174 -3.20 33.56 18.10
C GLU A 174 -2.04 32.58 18.33
N TYR A 175 -1.24 32.78 19.38
CA TYR A 175 -0.19 31.85 19.78
C TYR A 175 -0.75 30.47 20.19
N GLU A 176 -1.79 30.41 21.02
CA GLU A 176 -2.41 29.15 21.42
C GLU A 176 -3.09 28.45 20.25
N ARG A 177 -3.80 29.17 19.37
CA ARG A 177 -4.40 28.61 18.15
C ARG A 177 -3.34 28.01 17.23
N SER A 178 -2.20 28.69 17.05
CA SER A 178 -1.05 28.20 16.28
C SER A 178 -0.46 26.92 16.90
N ASN A 179 -0.41 26.83 18.23
CA ASN A 179 0.08 25.65 18.94
C ASN A 179 -0.91 24.46 18.85
N VAL A 180 -2.21 24.69 19.02
CA VAL A 180 -3.27 23.69 18.83
C VAL A 180 -3.25 23.16 17.39
N MET A 181 -3.13 24.03 16.38
CA MET A 181 -3.04 23.62 14.98
C MET A 181 -1.80 22.77 14.68
N ARG A 182 -0.65 23.11 15.26
CA ARG A 182 0.58 22.29 15.17
C ARG A 182 0.36 20.89 15.78
N ARG A 183 -0.29 20.81 16.94
CA ARG A 183 -0.61 19.54 17.62
C ARG A 183 -1.63 18.72 16.84
N LYS A 184 -2.70 19.33 16.30
CA LYS A 184 -3.67 18.68 15.39
C LYS A 184 -2.94 18.08 14.17
N ARG A 185 -2.02 18.82 13.53
CA ARG A 185 -1.29 18.33 12.34
C ARG A 185 -0.33 17.18 12.67
N SER A 186 0.35 17.25 13.82
CA SER A 186 1.20 16.15 14.31
C SER A 186 0.38 14.90 14.63
N ASN A 187 -0.85 15.06 15.13
CA ASN A 187 -1.77 13.95 15.37
C ASN A 187 -2.16 13.25 14.07
N MET A 188 -2.50 13.99 13.01
CA MET A 188 -2.81 13.40 11.70
C MET A 188 -1.65 12.58 11.13
N ARG A 189 -0.41 13.07 11.21
CA ARG A 189 0.78 12.31 10.79
C ARG A 189 0.94 11.02 11.59
N PHE A 190 0.78 11.06 12.91
CA PHE A 190 0.94 9.88 13.76
C PHE A 190 -0.19 8.85 13.60
N ILE A 191 -1.44 9.31 13.49
CA ILE A 191 -2.60 8.48 13.13
C ILE A 191 -2.35 7.78 11.78
N GLY A 192 -1.77 8.49 10.82
CA GLY A 192 -1.39 7.95 9.52
C GLY A 192 -0.34 6.84 9.61
N GLU A 193 0.78 7.10 10.29
CA GLU A 193 1.86 6.11 10.50
C GLU A 193 1.36 4.86 11.24
N LEU A 194 0.41 4.99 12.18
CA LEU A 194 -0.23 3.86 12.85
C LEU A 194 -1.08 2.98 11.90
N TYR A 195 -1.66 3.55 10.84
CA TYR A 195 -2.31 2.78 9.77
C TYR A 195 -1.29 2.16 8.80
N LEU A 196 -0.19 2.83 8.48
CA LEU A 196 0.92 2.24 7.71
C LEU A 196 1.55 1.05 8.45
N CYS A 197 1.67 1.13 9.78
CA CYS A 197 2.11 0.03 10.64
C CYS A 197 0.99 -0.98 10.99
N THR A 198 -0.15 -0.99 10.28
CA THR A 198 -1.30 -1.90 10.45
C THR A 198 -1.95 -1.96 11.85
N ALA A 199 -1.52 -1.11 12.78
CA ALA A 199 -2.10 -1.00 14.11
C ALA A 199 -3.55 -0.50 14.04
N LEU A 200 -3.88 0.37 13.08
CA LEU A 200 -5.24 0.85 12.81
C LEU A 200 -5.82 0.25 11.51
N THR A 201 -7.15 0.26 11.39
CA THR A 201 -7.90 -0.21 10.21
C THR A 201 -8.25 0.92 9.25
N HIS A 202 -8.56 0.61 7.98
CA HIS A 202 -9.06 1.61 7.02
C HIS A 202 -10.37 2.27 7.50
N SER A 203 -11.26 1.52 8.15
CA SER A 203 -12.50 2.05 8.75
C SER A 203 -12.20 3.12 9.83
N THR A 204 -11.10 2.97 10.58
CA THR A 204 -10.62 4.02 11.50
C THR A 204 -10.16 5.27 10.74
N MET A 205 -9.45 5.11 9.61
CA MET A 205 -9.01 6.24 8.77
C MET A 205 -10.21 6.96 8.14
N PHE A 206 -11.17 6.23 7.55
CA PHE A 206 -12.37 6.82 6.98
C PHE A 206 -13.26 7.48 8.03
N THR A 207 -13.33 6.94 9.25
CA THR A 207 -13.98 7.63 10.39
C THR A 207 -13.31 8.97 10.70
N VAL A 208 -11.97 9.02 10.73
CA VAL A 208 -11.21 10.28 10.94
C VAL A 208 -11.41 11.25 9.77
N MET A 209 -11.39 10.77 8.53
CA MET A 209 -11.60 11.59 7.32
C MET A 209 -13.02 12.14 7.24
N ASP A 210 -14.05 11.33 7.51
CA ASP A 210 -15.44 11.76 7.61
C ASP A 210 -15.63 12.80 8.72
N LEU A 211 -15.02 12.60 9.90
CA LEU A 211 -15.12 13.58 10.98
C LEU A 211 -14.38 14.90 10.65
N THR A 212 -13.30 14.83 9.88
CA THR A 212 -12.58 16.00 9.34
C THR A 212 -13.40 16.73 8.28
N MET A 213 -14.10 15.99 7.42
CA MET A 213 -14.91 16.50 6.31
C MET A 213 -16.34 16.88 6.70
N ARG A 214 -16.70 16.82 7.99
CA ARG A 214 -17.95 17.42 8.48
C ARG A 214 -17.87 18.95 8.40
N CYS A 215 -18.85 19.53 7.74
CA CYS A 215 -19.09 20.96 7.75
C CYS A 215 -19.55 21.37 9.17
N SER A 216 -18.88 22.34 9.79
CA SER A 216 -19.21 22.84 11.13
C SER A 216 -20.27 23.94 11.12
N ASP A 217 -20.48 24.59 9.96
CA ASP A 217 -21.20 25.85 9.84
C ASP A 217 -22.35 25.73 8.83
N GLU A 218 -23.32 26.64 8.90
CA GLU A 218 -24.46 26.75 7.96
C GLU A 218 -24.03 26.94 6.49
N THR A 219 -22.77 27.32 6.24
CA THR A 219 -22.17 27.49 4.92
C THR A 219 -22.08 26.17 4.12
N GLY A 220 -22.07 25.01 4.80
CA GLY A 220 -21.95 23.72 4.15
C GLY A 220 -20.54 23.40 3.59
N PHE A 221 -19.49 24.01 4.16
CA PHE A 221 -18.08 23.67 3.90
C PHE A 221 -17.38 23.21 5.20
N PRO A 222 -16.40 22.29 5.16
CA PRO A 222 -15.47 22.04 6.26
C PRO A 222 -14.64 23.28 6.60
N SER A 223 -14.12 23.38 7.82
CA SER A 223 -13.24 24.49 8.20
C SER A 223 -11.94 24.50 7.38
N SER A 224 -11.35 25.68 7.18
CA SER A 224 -10.02 25.80 6.54
C SER A 224 -8.93 25.00 7.25
N GLU A 225 -9.04 24.87 8.58
CA GLU A 225 -8.14 24.06 9.40
C GLU A 225 -8.26 22.57 9.08
N ASN A 226 -9.49 22.06 8.96
CA ASN A 226 -9.76 20.65 8.67
C ASN A 226 -9.18 20.24 7.31
N ILE A 227 -9.23 21.13 6.30
CA ILE A 227 -8.65 20.88 4.97
C ILE A 227 -7.12 20.67 5.04
N GLU A 228 -6.39 21.47 5.84
CA GLU A 228 -4.95 21.26 6.04
C GLU A 228 -4.63 19.94 6.75
N LEU A 229 -5.50 19.52 7.67
CA LEU A 229 -5.33 18.31 8.47
C LEU A 229 -5.62 17.06 7.64
N LEU A 230 -6.65 17.10 6.80
CA LEU A 230 -6.93 16.07 5.81
C LEU A 230 -5.79 15.95 4.79
N ALA A 231 -5.26 17.08 4.31
CA ALA A 231 -4.11 17.08 3.42
C ALA A 231 -2.89 16.44 4.10
N ALA A 232 -2.51 16.85 5.31
CA ALA A 232 -1.37 16.27 6.02
C ALA A 232 -1.52 14.78 6.37
N LEU A 233 -2.76 14.30 6.58
CA LEU A 233 -3.05 12.86 6.71
C LEU A 233 -2.79 12.14 5.40
N LEU A 234 -3.32 12.66 4.28
CA LEU A 234 -3.23 12.05 2.96
C LEU A 234 -1.84 12.15 2.33
N ASP A 235 -1.09 13.21 2.59
CA ASP A 235 0.35 13.33 2.32
C ASP A 235 1.14 12.14 2.95
N THR A 236 0.58 11.46 3.98
CA THR A 236 1.18 10.31 4.68
C THR A 236 0.60 8.95 4.27
N ILE A 237 -0.74 8.80 4.24
CA ILE A 237 -1.41 7.50 4.02
C ILE A 237 -2.08 7.34 2.65
N GLY A 238 -2.05 8.41 1.83
CA GLY A 238 -2.70 8.44 0.53
C GLY A 238 -2.33 7.24 -0.34
N ASP A 239 -1.05 6.86 -0.41
CA ASP A 239 -0.59 5.76 -1.27
C ASP A 239 -1.25 4.43 -0.93
N ARG A 240 -1.32 4.15 0.37
CA ARG A 240 -1.94 2.92 0.85
C ARG A 240 -3.47 2.98 0.78
N LEU A 241 -4.08 4.13 1.03
CA LEU A 241 -5.54 4.29 0.88
C LEU A 241 -5.99 4.23 -0.57
N ASP A 242 -5.21 4.76 -1.53
CA ASP A 242 -5.62 4.74 -2.93
C ASP A 242 -5.50 3.32 -3.49
N LYS A 243 -4.34 2.67 -3.31
CA LYS A 243 -4.10 1.30 -3.78
C LYS A 243 -5.06 0.27 -3.19
N ASN A 244 -5.50 0.43 -1.94
CA ASN A 244 -6.40 -0.55 -1.30
C ASN A 244 -7.88 -0.14 -1.37
N HIS A 245 -8.20 1.15 -1.53
CA HIS A 245 -9.56 1.69 -1.33
C HIS A 245 -9.90 2.91 -2.21
N LYS A 246 -9.31 3.02 -3.42
CA LYS A 246 -9.38 4.18 -4.33
C LYS A 246 -10.71 4.95 -4.32
N LYS A 247 -11.83 4.26 -4.50
CA LYS A 247 -13.15 4.91 -4.65
C LYS A 247 -13.67 5.56 -3.38
N THR A 248 -13.37 4.99 -2.23
CA THR A 248 -13.66 5.63 -0.94
C THR A 248 -12.83 6.90 -0.81
N LEU A 249 -11.60 6.91 -1.36
CA LEU A 249 -10.76 8.10 -1.46
C LEU A 249 -11.30 9.12 -2.51
N ASP A 250 -11.73 8.67 -3.68
CA ASP A 250 -12.36 9.47 -4.74
C ASP A 250 -13.57 10.26 -4.24
N ARG A 251 -14.33 9.71 -3.29
CA ARG A 251 -15.44 10.42 -2.64
C ARG A 251 -14.96 11.70 -1.96
N TYR A 252 -13.87 11.63 -1.19
CA TYR A 252 -13.28 12.79 -0.51
C TYR A 252 -12.64 13.77 -1.50
N PHE A 253 -11.92 13.27 -2.50
CA PHE A 253 -11.30 14.13 -3.52
C PHE A 253 -12.35 14.83 -4.41
N THR A 254 -13.43 14.14 -4.79
CA THR A 254 -14.60 14.74 -5.44
C THR A 254 -15.22 15.83 -4.54
N SER A 255 -15.32 15.61 -3.23
CA SER A 255 -15.81 16.65 -2.30
C SER A 255 -14.88 17.86 -2.21
N LEU A 256 -13.56 17.64 -2.09
CA LEU A 256 -12.54 18.70 -2.08
C LEU A 256 -12.56 19.53 -3.36
N GLU A 257 -12.63 18.89 -4.52
CA GLU A 257 -12.72 19.56 -5.80
C GLU A 257 -14.01 20.39 -5.92
N ASN A 258 -15.15 19.84 -5.49
CA ASN A 258 -16.42 20.55 -5.41
C ASN A 258 -16.34 21.77 -4.47
N PHE A 259 -15.65 21.68 -3.33
CA PHE A 259 -15.45 22.83 -2.44
C PHE A 259 -14.62 23.93 -3.12
N SER A 260 -13.60 23.58 -3.92
CA SER A 260 -12.78 24.58 -4.64
C SER A 260 -13.48 25.17 -5.87
N LYS A 261 -14.41 24.42 -6.50
CA LYS A 261 -15.15 24.82 -7.72
C LYS A 261 -16.44 25.64 -7.48
N LYS A 262 -17.05 25.59 -6.28
CA LYS A 262 -18.26 26.39 -5.96
C LYS A 262 -17.98 27.90 -6.08
N SER A 263 -18.95 28.65 -6.62
CA SER A 263 -18.96 30.12 -6.63
C SER A 263 -18.71 30.69 -5.24
N ASP A 264 -19.50 30.21 -4.28
CA ASP A 264 -19.59 30.78 -2.93
C ASP A 264 -18.59 30.11 -1.98
N CYS A 265 -17.41 29.75 -2.49
CA CYS A 265 -16.34 29.11 -1.75
C CYS A 265 -15.76 30.07 -0.70
N PRO A 266 -15.87 29.78 0.62
CA PRO A 266 -15.36 30.65 1.68
C PRO A 266 -13.84 30.53 1.89
N TYR A 267 -13.14 29.69 1.11
CA TYR A 267 -11.73 29.40 1.36
C TYR A 267 -10.79 30.50 0.83
N PRO A 268 -9.84 30.97 1.66
CA PRO A 268 -8.81 31.89 1.20
C PRO A 268 -7.91 31.20 0.16
N PRO A 269 -7.25 31.94 -0.75
CA PRO A 269 -6.46 31.36 -1.84
C PRO A 269 -5.48 30.28 -1.39
N ARG A 270 -4.79 30.46 -0.24
CA ARG A 270 -3.87 29.46 0.34
C ARG A 270 -4.49 28.08 0.57
N ILE A 271 -5.77 28.02 0.95
CA ILE A 271 -6.49 26.76 1.18
C ILE A 271 -7.00 26.17 -0.13
N ARG A 272 -7.41 27.02 -1.09
CA ARG A 272 -7.76 26.58 -2.45
C ARG A 272 -6.54 26.00 -3.18
N PHE A 273 -5.36 26.63 -3.02
CA PHE A 273 -4.08 26.06 -3.44
C PHE A 273 -3.78 24.76 -2.68
N LYS A 274 -3.88 24.68 -1.34
CA LYS A 274 -3.64 23.41 -0.64
C LYS A 274 -4.60 22.26 -1.03
N ILE A 275 -5.80 22.58 -1.51
CA ILE A 275 -6.70 21.61 -2.16
C ILE A 275 -6.18 21.19 -3.54
N MET A 276 -5.72 22.14 -4.36
CA MET A 276 -5.09 21.86 -5.65
C MET A 276 -3.79 21.07 -5.49
N ASP A 277 -2.86 21.50 -4.64
CA ASP A 277 -1.62 20.79 -4.27
C ASP A 277 -1.89 19.32 -3.92
N LEU A 278 -2.99 19.04 -3.21
CA LEU A 278 -3.36 17.68 -2.80
C LEU A 278 -4.01 16.88 -3.94
N LEU A 279 -4.93 17.50 -4.70
CA LEU A 279 -5.49 16.93 -5.94
C LEU A 279 -4.38 16.60 -6.95
N ASP A 280 -3.38 17.45 -7.06
CA ASP A 280 -2.28 17.35 -8.01
C ASP A 280 -1.20 16.40 -7.52
N LEU A 281 -0.90 16.35 -6.21
CA LEU A 281 -0.07 15.30 -5.60
C LEU A 281 -0.67 13.90 -5.85
N ARG A 282 -2.00 13.78 -5.73
CA ARG A 282 -2.71 12.53 -6.04
C ARG A 282 -2.58 12.19 -7.53
N LYS A 283 -2.85 13.14 -8.43
CA LYS A 283 -2.61 13.00 -9.89
C LYS A 283 -1.17 12.62 -10.28
N CYS A 284 -0.19 12.91 -9.43
CA CYS A 284 1.24 12.73 -9.69
C CYS A 284 1.87 11.52 -8.95
N GLY A 285 1.05 10.61 -8.40
CA GLY A 285 1.54 9.29 -7.99
C GLY A 285 2.21 9.20 -6.61
N TRP A 286 1.91 10.12 -5.68
CA TRP A 286 2.55 10.35 -4.36
C TRP A 286 4.10 10.25 -4.40
N GLY A 287 4.73 10.37 -5.58
CA GLY A 287 6.19 10.26 -5.78
C GLY A 287 6.79 8.86 -6.04
N SER A 288 6.01 7.87 -6.50
CA SER A 288 6.53 6.53 -6.87
C SER A 288 7.49 6.55 -8.08
N LYS A 289 8.41 5.56 -8.18
CA LYS A 289 9.40 5.45 -9.29
C LYS A 289 9.42 4.04 -9.94
N PRO A 290 9.52 3.92 -11.29
CA PRO A 290 9.49 2.63 -12.00
C PRO A 290 10.69 1.70 -11.77
N LYS A 291 10.57 0.46 -12.29
CA LYS A 291 11.58 -0.60 -12.22
C LYS A 291 11.40 -1.65 -13.36
N PRO A 292 12.48 -2.16 -14.00
CA PRO A 292 12.38 -2.99 -15.21
C PRO A 292 12.55 -4.53 -14.96
N LEU A 293 11.97 -5.36 -15.84
CA LEU A 293 11.95 -6.85 -15.87
C LEU A 293 12.30 -7.48 -17.26
N LYS A 294 13.36 -8.29 -17.31
CA LYS A 294 13.96 -8.86 -18.53
C LYS A 294 13.16 -9.95 -19.27
N ALA A 295 13.49 -10.09 -20.56
CA ALA A 295 13.04 -11.11 -21.50
C ALA A 295 13.56 -12.56 -21.28
N ALA A 296 12.83 -13.53 -21.86
CA ALA A 296 13.16 -14.96 -21.94
C ALA A 296 13.40 -15.43 -23.39
N GLN A 297 13.98 -16.63 -23.57
CA GLN A 297 14.47 -17.14 -24.87
C GLN A 297 13.58 -18.23 -25.52
N PRO A 298 13.69 -18.46 -26.85
CA PRO A 298 12.95 -19.49 -27.61
C PRO A 298 13.75 -20.80 -27.84
N PRO A 299 13.21 -21.82 -28.57
CA PRO A 299 13.57 -23.23 -28.33
C PRO A 299 14.35 -24.02 -29.42
N VAL A 300 15.38 -24.74 -28.95
CA VAL A 300 15.74 -26.16 -29.24
C VAL A 300 15.36 -26.81 -30.59
N HIS A 301 16.36 -27.31 -31.35
CA HIS A 301 16.28 -28.62 -32.02
C HIS A 301 17.64 -29.28 -32.38
N GLY A 302 17.88 -30.53 -31.93
CA GLY A 302 18.54 -31.58 -32.75
C GLY A 302 20.00 -32.04 -32.48
N LYS A 303 20.11 -33.28 -31.95
CA LYS A 303 21.10 -34.36 -32.27
C LYS A 303 22.48 -34.48 -31.55
N ASP A 304 22.61 -35.59 -30.82
CA ASP A 304 23.72 -36.58 -30.85
C ASP A 304 25.20 -36.17 -30.67
N LYS A 305 25.74 -36.28 -29.43
CA LYS A 305 26.65 -37.41 -28.99
C LYS A 305 27.43 -37.20 -27.68
N LYS A 306 27.33 -38.22 -26.80
CA LYS A 306 28.38 -38.89 -25.99
C LYS A 306 29.63 -38.12 -25.44
N HIS A 307 29.74 -38.20 -24.11
CA HIS A 307 30.90 -38.64 -23.28
C HIS A 307 31.95 -37.66 -22.69
N VAL A 308 32.18 -37.91 -21.37
CA VAL A 308 33.41 -37.72 -20.56
C VAL A 308 33.67 -36.32 -19.98
N ALA A 309 34.30 -36.32 -18.79
CA ALA A 309 34.43 -35.19 -17.87
C ALA A 309 35.87 -34.70 -17.71
N ALA A 310 36.03 -33.45 -17.24
CA ALA A 310 37.23 -32.96 -16.55
C ALA A 310 36.92 -31.70 -15.70
N GLN A 311 37.69 -31.50 -14.62
CA GLN A 311 37.96 -30.16 -14.05
C GLN A 311 39.45 -29.79 -14.28
N PRO A 312 40.00 -28.71 -13.68
CA PRO A 312 40.50 -27.52 -14.37
C PRO A 312 42.03 -27.51 -14.55
N PRO A 313 42.64 -26.42 -15.08
CA PRO A 313 43.44 -25.61 -14.14
C PRO A 313 43.61 -24.09 -14.42
N LYS A 314 43.50 -23.32 -13.33
CA LYS A 314 44.35 -22.20 -12.86
C LYS A 314 45.33 -21.45 -13.79
N LYS A 315 45.18 -20.10 -13.74
CA LYS A 315 46.20 -19.03 -13.49
C LYS A 315 47.19 -18.54 -14.58
N GLY A 316 47.19 -17.21 -14.74
CA GLY A 316 48.38 -16.36 -14.96
C GLY A 316 48.46 -15.67 -16.34
N GLY A 317 48.75 -14.37 -16.48
CA GLY A 317 48.85 -13.27 -15.50
C GLY A 317 50.01 -12.30 -15.77
N ARG A 318 49.86 -11.03 -15.31
CA ARG A 318 50.87 -9.93 -15.35
C ARG A 318 51.11 -9.31 -16.74
N ASP A 319 51.57 -8.07 -16.90
CA ASP A 319 51.57 -6.84 -16.05
C ASP A 319 51.92 -5.63 -16.95
N GLN A 320 51.86 -4.42 -16.37
CA GLN A 320 52.43 -3.11 -16.79
C GLN A 320 51.41 -2.13 -17.42
N SER A 321 51.06 -0.97 -16.84
CA SER A 321 51.80 0.13 -16.14
C SER A 321 52.37 1.20 -17.09
N SER A 322 52.39 2.51 -16.81
CA SER A 322 51.78 3.30 -15.70
C SER A 322 52.12 4.80 -15.83
N THR A 323 51.16 5.70 -15.55
CA THR A 323 51.33 7.10 -15.09
C THR A 323 49.98 7.52 -14.47
N ALA A 324 49.82 8.09 -13.27
CA ALA A 324 50.47 9.23 -12.60
C ALA A 324 50.08 10.59 -13.23
N ALA A 325 49.55 11.60 -12.49
CA ALA A 325 49.13 11.64 -11.08
C ALA A 325 48.18 12.82 -10.76
N ALA A 326 47.37 12.68 -9.68
CA ALA A 326 46.60 13.72 -8.94
C ALA A 326 45.54 14.55 -9.72
N THR A 327 44.39 14.95 -9.16
CA THR A 327 43.82 14.90 -7.78
C THR A 327 42.58 13.96 -7.74
N ALA A 328 41.88 13.68 -6.64
CA ALA A 328 41.84 14.25 -5.29
C ALA A 328 41.83 13.18 -4.16
N LYS A 329 41.73 13.62 -2.91
CA LYS A 329 41.93 12.84 -1.66
C LYS A 329 40.57 12.59 -0.96
N SER A 330 40.22 11.43 -0.38
CA SER A 330 41.02 10.29 0.17
C SER A 330 41.80 10.67 1.44
N TRP A 331 42.14 9.82 2.42
CA TRP A 331 42.22 8.35 2.53
C TRP A 331 41.41 7.88 3.77
N ARG A 332 40.93 6.63 3.86
CA ARG A 332 41.60 5.43 4.44
C ARG A 332 42.43 5.73 5.71
N ASP A 333 42.43 4.90 6.75
CA ASP A 333 42.60 3.43 6.72
C ASP A 333 41.77 2.63 7.75
N ALA A 334 41.71 1.31 7.51
CA ALA A 334 41.39 0.29 8.50
C ALA A 334 42.30 -0.95 8.29
N THR A 335 43.20 -1.22 9.25
CA THR A 335 44.06 -2.43 9.42
C THR A 335 44.91 -2.23 10.69
N THR A 336 45.36 -3.20 11.51
CA THR A 336 45.27 -4.69 11.49
C THR A 336 45.65 -5.34 12.84
N LEU A 337 44.94 -6.42 13.20
CA LEU A 337 45.42 -7.71 13.80
C LEU A 337 45.91 -7.86 15.27
N LYS A 338 45.69 -9.10 15.78
CA LYS A 338 46.18 -9.81 17.00
C LYS A 338 45.58 -9.34 18.35
N THR A 339 45.21 -10.20 19.32
CA THR A 339 45.26 -11.68 19.48
C THR A 339 44.12 -12.16 20.42
N GLY A 340 43.76 -13.46 20.42
CA GLY A 340 42.78 -14.07 21.36
C GLY A 340 43.36 -14.47 22.74
N PRO A 341 42.77 -15.41 23.52
CA PRO A 341 41.69 -16.37 23.19
C PRO A 341 40.56 -16.57 24.27
N ALA A 342 39.66 -17.55 24.02
CA ALA A 342 38.69 -18.18 24.95
C ALA A 342 37.50 -17.30 25.45
N SER A 343 36.37 -17.82 25.95
CA SER A 343 35.95 -19.22 26.19
C SER A 343 34.44 -19.45 25.94
N ALA A 344 34.03 -20.72 25.81
CA ALA A 344 32.64 -21.19 26.02
C ALA A 344 32.29 -21.19 27.55
N PRO A 345 31.08 -21.57 28.06
CA PRO A 345 30.03 -22.40 27.45
C PRO A 345 28.55 -21.99 27.68
N ALA A 346 27.62 -22.80 27.15
CA ALA A 346 26.23 -22.90 27.63
C ALA A 346 26.15 -23.74 28.95
N PRO A 347 24.97 -23.97 29.57
CA PRO A 347 24.24 -25.21 29.23
C PRO A 347 22.71 -25.31 29.52
N SER A 348 21.98 -26.10 28.70
CA SER A 348 20.86 -26.98 29.11
C SER A 348 19.56 -26.34 29.69
N ALA A 349 18.44 -27.02 29.99
CA ALA A 349 17.99 -28.42 29.84
C ALA A 349 16.43 -28.42 29.73
N SER A 350 15.74 -29.11 28.81
CA SER A 350 15.40 -30.57 28.74
C SER A 350 14.01 -30.96 29.27
N LYS A 351 13.43 -32.05 28.71
CA LYS A 351 12.13 -32.73 29.01
C LYS A 351 10.87 -32.06 28.41
N GLY A 352 9.90 -32.76 27.79
CA GLY A 352 9.86 -34.16 27.29
C GLY A 352 8.80 -35.08 27.95
N LEU A 353 8.26 -36.05 27.18
CA LEU A 353 7.14 -36.99 27.51
C LEU A 353 5.76 -36.26 27.59
N ASP A 354 4.56 -36.83 27.42
CA ASP A 354 3.98 -38.01 26.70
C ASP A 354 2.43 -37.84 26.70
N GLY A 355 1.55 -38.55 25.97
CA GLY A 355 1.74 -39.55 24.91
C GLY A 355 0.49 -40.47 24.71
N ARG A 356 -0.02 -40.57 23.46
CA ARG A 356 -0.89 -41.66 22.89
C ARG A 356 -2.33 -41.90 23.44
N GLY A 357 -3.35 -41.76 22.56
CA GLY A 357 -4.43 -42.76 22.39
C GLY A 357 -5.91 -42.35 22.53
N THR A 358 -6.74 -42.76 21.54
CA THR A 358 -8.09 -43.42 21.62
C THR A 358 -9.25 -42.83 22.48
N SER A 359 -10.55 -42.95 22.13
CA SER A 359 -11.30 -43.13 20.86
C SER A 359 -12.84 -43.23 21.11
N SER A 360 -13.66 -42.53 20.31
CA SER A 360 -15.07 -42.86 19.91
C SER A 360 -16.24 -42.93 20.93
N THR A 361 -17.48 -42.82 20.38
CA THR A 361 -18.83 -42.93 21.01
C THR A 361 -19.26 -41.75 21.93
N GLY A 362 -20.51 -41.26 21.97
CA GLY A 362 -21.80 -41.62 21.29
C GLY A 362 -22.91 -42.01 22.29
N PRO A 363 -24.21 -42.20 21.91
CA PRO A 363 -24.95 -41.67 20.75
C PRO A 363 -26.47 -41.30 21.01
N ALA A 364 -27.14 -40.77 19.96
CA ALA A 364 -28.53 -41.01 19.47
C ALA A 364 -29.81 -41.20 20.36
N ALA A 365 -30.93 -40.63 19.87
CA ALA A 365 -32.34 -41.09 19.99
C ALA A 365 -33.27 -40.22 19.07
N ASN A 366 -34.38 -40.66 18.45
CA ASN A 366 -34.84 -42.01 18.04
C ASN A 366 -36.07 -41.98 17.08
N THR A 367 -36.04 -42.74 15.96
CA THR A 367 -37.20 -43.44 15.30
C THR A 367 -38.43 -42.62 14.76
N ALA A 368 -39.31 -43.11 13.86
CA ALA A 368 -39.58 -44.45 13.31
C ALA A 368 -40.27 -44.45 11.91
N THR A 369 -40.03 -45.49 11.09
CA THR A 369 -40.94 -46.28 10.16
C THR A 369 -42.10 -45.62 9.38
N VAL A 370 -42.51 -46.07 8.18
CA VAL A 370 -42.89 -47.45 7.75
C VAL A 370 -42.65 -47.73 6.24
N SER A 371 -42.45 -49.02 5.93
CA SER A 371 -42.41 -49.83 4.67
C SER A 371 -43.30 -49.39 3.46
N SER A 372 -43.21 -49.97 2.23
CA SER A 372 -42.68 -51.30 1.80
C SER A 372 -42.38 -51.44 0.29
N SER A 373 -41.32 -52.22 -0.05
CA SER A 373 -41.09 -53.15 -1.20
C SER A 373 -41.87 -53.06 -2.54
N ALA A 374 -41.36 -53.47 -3.72
CA ALA A 374 -40.04 -53.81 -4.32
C ALA A 374 -40.33 -54.25 -5.81
N ALA A 375 -39.49 -54.86 -6.68
CA ALA A 375 -38.10 -55.36 -6.70
C ALA A 375 -37.62 -55.57 -8.18
N ALA A 376 -36.29 -55.59 -8.43
CA ALA A 376 -35.59 -56.29 -9.55
C ALA A 376 -35.85 -55.84 -11.02
N THR A 377 -34.91 -55.86 -11.99
CA THR A 377 -33.44 -56.11 -12.04
C THR A 377 -32.88 -55.65 -13.42
N GLY A 378 -31.57 -55.33 -13.52
CA GLY A 378 -30.80 -55.63 -14.76
C GLY A 378 -30.14 -54.48 -15.56
N ALA A 379 -28.99 -53.99 -15.07
CA ALA A 379 -27.81 -53.46 -15.79
C ALA A 379 -27.86 -52.99 -17.26
N ALA A 380 -27.31 -51.78 -17.55
CA ALA A 380 -26.11 -51.53 -18.39
C ALA A 380 -26.03 -50.10 -19.01
N SER A 381 -24.91 -49.41 -18.74
CA SER A 381 -24.26 -48.34 -19.53
C SER A 381 -25.06 -47.17 -20.18
N ALA A 382 -24.83 -45.99 -19.59
CA ALA A 382 -24.42 -44.74 -20.26
C ALA A 382 -25.44 -43.83 -20.99
N HIS A 383 -25.12 -42.53 -20.90
CA HIS A 383 -25.68 -41.35 -21.57
C HIS A 383 -27.08 -40.82 -21.19
N VAL A 384 -27.01 -39.61 -20.60
CA VAL A 384 -27.83 -38.42 -20.87
C VAL A 384 -29.12 -38.22 -20.06
N ASP A 385 -29.20 -36.97 -19.60
CA ASP A 385 -30.33 -36.16 -19.15
C ASP A 385 -30.91 -36.24 -17.73
N ALA A 386 -31.43 -35.06 -17.37
CA ALA A 386 -32.45 -34.74 -16.37
C ALA A 386 -32.40 -35.40 -14.99
N SER A 387 -32.18 -34.53 -13.98
CA SER A 387 -33.07 -34.39 -12.80
C SER A 387 -33.62 -35.66 -12.12
N PHE A 388 -33.25 -35.88 -10.86
CA PHE A 388 -34.21 -35.49 -9.80
C PHE A 388 -33.55 -35.15 -8.46
N ARG A 389 -34.07 -34.09 -7.85
CA ARG A 389 -33.76 -33.62 -6.50
C ARG A 389 -34.97 -34.06 -5.66
N ASP A 390 -34.94 -35.24 -5.04
CA ASP A 390 -36.04 -35.76 -4.21
C ASP A 390 -35.91 -35.24 -2.77
N GLU A 391 -36.83 -34.44 -2.24
CA GLU A 391 -38.21 -34.80 -1.82
C GLU A 391 -38.30 -35.49 -0.43
N ALA A 392 -37.51 -35.01 0.55
CA ALA A 392 -37.75 -35.28 1.98
C ALA A 392 -37.39 -34.11 2.91
N SER A 393 -37.36 -32.88 2.39
CA SER A 393 -37.11 -31.64 3.13
C SER A 393 -37.69 -30.46 2.33
N PRO A 394 -38.07 -29.33 2.97
CA PRO A 394 -38.54 -28.15 2.25
C PRO A 394 -37.40 -27.61 1.38
N GLN A 395 -37.44 -27.94 0.09
CA GLN A 395 -36.41 -27.55 -0.85
C GLN A 395 -36.46 -26.03 -1.03
N VAL A 396 -35.52 -25.33 -0.42
CA VAL A 396 -35.29 -23.91 -0.69
C VAL A 396 -35.11 -23.77 -2.21
N PRO A 397 -35.91 -22.93 -2.89
CA PRO A 397 -35.72 -22.65 -4.30
C PRO A 397 -34.32 -22.09 -4.53
N LEU A 398 -33.60 -22.63 -5.52
CA LEU A 398 -32.30 -22.07 -5.88
C LEU A 398 -32.52 -20.67 -6.45
N VAL A 399 -31.69 -19.72 -6.00
CA VAL A 399 -31.77 -18.32 -6.43
C VAL A 399 -30.93 -18.17 -7.69
N LYS A 400 -31.45 -17.51 -8.73
CA LYS A 400 -30.66 -17.20 -9.92
C LYS A 400 -29.37 -16.47 -9.54
N PHE A 401 -28.23 -16.93 -10.06
CA PHE A 401 -26.93 -16.33 -9.81
C PHE A 401 -26.95 -14.81 -10.02
N GLU A 402 -27.47 -14.32 -11.14
CA GLU A 402 -27.49 -12.90 -11.51
C GLU A 402 -28.38 -12.11 -10.54
N LEU A 403 -29.54 -12.68 -10.15
CA LEU A 403 -30.42 -12.05 -9.15
C LEU A 403 -29.77 -12.00 -7.76
N ARG A 404 -28.95 -12.99 -7.39
CA ARG A 404 -28.19 -12.96 -6.13
C ARG A 404 -27.11 -11.88 -6.15
N VAL A 405 -26.34 -11.76 -7.24
CA VAL A 405 -25.37 -10.67 -7.44
C VAL A 405 -26.06 -9.31 -7.33
N LEU A 406 -27.17 -9.13 -8.06
CA LEU A 406 -27.90 -7.87 -8.10
C LEU A 406 -28.56 -7.52 -6.75
N SER A 407 -29.07 -8.49 -5.98
CA SER A 407 -29.61 -8.25 -4.64
C SER A 407 -28.51 -7.81 -3.67
N MET A 408 -27.41 -8.56 -3.59
CA MET A 408 -26.27 -8.26 -2.72
C MET A 408 -25.64 -6.88 -3.05
N PHE A 409 -25.59 -6.52 -4.34
CA PHE A 409 -25.15 -5.20 -4.79
C PHE A 409 -26.12 -4.09 -4.37
N GLN A 410 -27.43 -4.28 -4.57
CA GLN A 410 -28.44 -3.29 -4.22
C GLN A 410 -28.56 -3.08 -2.70
N GLU A 411 -28.48 -4.14 -1.90
CA GLU A 411 -28.48 -4.08 -0.44
C GLU A 411 -27.27 -3.26 0.08
N TRP A 412 -26.07 -3.57 -0.40
CA TRP A 412 -24.84 -2.85 -0.02
C TRP A 412 -24.85 -1.36 -0.42
N VAL A 413 -25.39 -1.04 -1.61
CA VAL A 413 -25.56 0.35 -2.06
C VAL A 413 -26.65 1.08 -1.26
N ALA A 414 -27.74 0.40 -0.88
CA ALA A 414 -28.86 0.98 -0.16
C ALA A 414 -28.50 1.36 1.28
N ASP A 415 -27.85 0.47 2.02
CA ASP A 415 -27.44 0.70 3.41
C ASP A 415 -26.25 1.66 3.53
N ARG A 416 -25.53 1.92 2.41
CA ARG A 416 -24.38 2.84 2.32
C ARG A 416 -23.23 2.53 3.27
N THR A 417 -23.11 1.28 3.72
CA THR A 417 -22.13 0.86 4.74
C THR A 417 -20.71 1.23 4.33
N ASN A 418 -20.34 0.98 3.06
CA ASN A 418 -18.95 0.99 2.58
C ASN A 418 -18.03 0.04 3.38
N ASP A 419 -18.64 -0.94 4.07
CA ASP A 419 -17.95 -1.99 4.82
C ASP A 419 -17.76 -3.23 3.94
N VAL A 420 -16.77 -4.05 4.28
CA VAL A 420 -16.52 -5.35 3.64
C VAL A 420 -17.61 -6.35 4.03
N ILE A 421 -18.27 -6.96 3.05
CA ILE A 421 -19.21 -8.05 3.24
C ILE A 421 -18.41 -9.32 3.57
N LEU A 422 -18.21 -9.57 4.87
CA LEU A 422 -17.54 -10.79 5.33
C LEU A 422 -18.35 -12.03 4.90
N HIS A 423 -17.66 -13.05 4.39
CA HIS A 423 -18.27 -14.32 3.96
C HIS A 423 -19.31 -14.18 2.84
N TRP A 424 -19.15 -13.18 1.94
CA TRP A 424 -20.06 -12.99 0.81
C TRP A 424 -20.15 -14.21 -0.13
N VAL A 425 -19.04 -14.93 -0.30
CA VAL A 425 -18.94 -16.18 -1.09
C VAL A 425 -19.97 -17.21 -0.63
N ASP A 426 -20.20 -17.34 0.68
CA ASP A 426 -21.14 -18.33 1.24
C ASP A 426 -22.60 -18.09 0.83
N GLN A 427 -22.95 -16.87 0.37
CA GLN A 427 -24.29 -16.54 -0.11
C GLN A 427 -24.62 -17.19 -1.46
N PHE A 428 -23.62 -17.65 -2.21
CA PHE A 428 -23.75 -18.28 -3.53
C PHE A 428 -23.93 -19.80 -3.47
N ASN A 429 -23.71 -20.42 -2.29
CA ASN A 429 -23.97 -21.84 -2.05
C ASN A 429 -25.46 -22.25 -2.24
N THR A 430 -26.36 -21.29 -2.43
CA THR A 430 -27.80 -21.50 -2.71
C THR A 430 -28.23 -21.07 -4.11
N CYS A 431 -27.28 -20.86 -5.03
CA CYS A 431 -27.55 -20.46 -6.42
C CYS A 431 -27.77 -21.65 -7.36
N ASP A 432 -28.25 -21.37 -8.57
CA ASP A 432 -28.44 -22.33 -9.67
C ASP A 432 -27.16 -22.60 -10.49
N ARG A 433 -26.16 -21.71 -10.41
CA ARG A 433 -24.84 -21.86 -11.04
C ARG A 433 -23.79 -22.39 -10.05
N PHE A 434 -22.94 -23.30 -10.53
CA PHE A 434 -21.78 -23.86 -9.81
C PHE A 434 -20.47 -23.30 -10.40
N PHE A 435 -19.40 -23.29 -9.59
CA PHE A 435 -18.06 -22.82 -9.93
C PHE A 435 -17.02 -23.77 -9.33
N GLU A 436 -15.92 -24.05 -10.03
CA GLU A 436 -14.87 -24.95 -9.57
C GLU A 436 -13.89 -24.28 -8.59
N SER A 437 -13.84 -22.95 -8.56
CA SER A 437 -12.99 -22.19 -7.62
C SER A 437 -13.59 -20.85 -7.17
N GLU A 438 -13.10 -20.34 -6.05
CA GLU A 438 -13.46 -19.02 -5.52
C GLU A 438 -13.07 -17.89 -6.48
N SER A 439 -11.93 -18.02 -7.18
CA SER A 439 -11.48 -17.05 -8.20
C SER A 439 -12.41 -17.04 -9.43
N GLU A 440 -12.92 -18.19 -9.86
CA GLU A 440 -13.91 -18.27 -10.94
C GLU A 440 -15.24 -17.59 -10.56
N LEU A 441 -15.70 -17.81 -9.32
CA LEU A 441 -16.84 -17.09 -8.76
C LEU A 441 -16.57 -15.58 -8.72
N CYS A 442 -15.38 -15.14 -8.28
CA CYS A 442 -15.00 -13.73 -8.26
C CYS A 442 -15.09 -13.10 -9.65
N VAL A 443 -14.51 -13.73 -10.68
CA VAL A 443 -14.55 -13.24 -12.07
C VAL A 443 -15.98 -13.20 -12.61
N ALA A 444 -16.82 -14.20 -12.31
CA ALA A 444 -18.21 -14.22 -12.76
C ALA A 444 -19.08 -13.15 -12.05
N VAL A 445 -18.86 -12.89 -10.77
CA VAL A 445 -19.53 -11.81 -10.03
C VAL A 445 -19.06 -10.45 -10.55
N ALA A 446 -17.76 -10.28 -10.82
CA ALA A 446 -17.22 -9.07 -11.43
C ALA A 446 -17.79 -8.81 -12.83
N GLN A 447 -17.89 -9.85 -13.67
CA GLN A 447 -18.49 -9.77 -15.01
C GLN A 447 -19.92 -9.22 -14.96
N GLU A 448 -20.81 -9.81 -14.14
CA GLU A 448 -22.21 -9.38 -14.05
C GLU A 448 -22.36 -7.95 -13.48
N VAL A 449 -21.56 -7.59 -12.48
CA VAL A 449 -21.54 -6.24 -11.90
C VAL A 449 -21.06 -5.20 -12.92
N ILE A 450 -20.04 -5.50 -13.71
CA ILE A 450 -19.52 -4.62 -14.78
C ILE A 450 -20.52 -4.50 -15.93
N HIS A 451 -21.11 -5.61 -16.36
CA HIS A 451 -22.12 -5.66 -17.42
C HIS A 451 -23.37 -4.83 -17.06
N SER A 452 -23.91 -5.02 -15.84
CA SER A 452 -25.03 -4.23 -15.30
C SER A 452 -24.70 -2.73 -15.21
N ALA A 453 -23.46 -2.39 -14.82
CA ALA A 453 -23.00 -1.01 -14.75
C ALA A 453 -22.80 -0.35 -16.14
N CYS A 454 -22.43 -1.12 -17.16
CA CYS A 454 -22.22 -0.59 -18.52
C CYS A 454 -23.54 -0.46 -19.31
N THR A 455 -24.56 -1.28 -19.01
CA THR A 455 -25.89 -1.21 -19.64
C THR A 455 -26.79 -0.12 -19.03
N THR A 456 -26.75 0.08 -17.70
CA THR A 456 -27.66 1.00 -16.99
C THR A 456 -27.44 2.50 -17.30
N THR A 457 -28.51 3.29 -17.20
CA THR A 457 -28.51 4.75 -17.39
C THR A 457 -28.25 5.56 -16.11
N ARG A 458 -28.11 4.91 -14.95
CA ARG A 458 -27.78 5.55 -13.67
C ARG A 458 -26.39 6.18 -13.72
N LYS A 459 -26.27 7.46 -13.35
CA LYS A 459 -25.03 8.26 -13.46
C LYS A 459 -23.87 7.77 -12.60
N ASP A 460 -24.19 7.20 -11.44
CA ASP A 460 -23.20 6.78 -10.45
C ASP A 460 -22.90 5.28 -10.50
N ALA A 461 -23.60 4.52 -11.35
CA ALA A 461 -23.55 3.05 -11.34
C ALA A 461 -22.16 2.50 -11.60
N GLN A 462 -21.35 3.09 -12.50
CA GLN A 462 -19.98 2.63 -12.74
C GLN A 462 -19.08 2.83 -11.52
N ARG A 463 -19.33 3.89 -10.72
CA ARG A 463 -18.62 4.14 -9.45
C ARG A 463 -19.11 3.20 -8.35
N GLU A 464 -20.42 3.04 -8.19
CA GLU A 464 -21.03 2.13 -7.20
C GLU A 464 -20.62 0.68 -7.43
N ALA A 465 -20.78 0.18 -8.67
CA ALA A 465 -20.45 -1.18 -9.07
C ALA A 465 -18.97 -1.49 -8.86
N PHE A 466 -18.08 -0.60 -9.31
CA PHE A 466 -16.66 -0.77 -9.05
C PHE A 466 -16.35 -0.69 -7.53
N SER A 467 -17.10 0.09 -6.74
CA SER A 467 -16.95 0.15 -5.26
C SER A 467 -17.37 -1.11 -4.56
N PHE A 468 -18.46 -1.72 -5.01
CA PHE A 468 -18.90 -3.01 -4.54
C PHE A 468 -17.81 -4.07 -4.71
N LEU A 469 -17.15 -4.17 -5.88
CA LEU A 469 -16.11 -5.18 -6.12
C LEU A 469 -14.89 -5.05 -5.18
N VAL A 470 -14.32 -3.86 -5.00
CA VAL A 470 -13.06 -3.69 -4.23
C VAL A 470 -13.26 -3.32 -2.76
N VAL A 471 -14.38 -2.69 -2.40
CA VAL A 471 -14.67 -2.27 -1.00
C VAL A 471 -15.69 -3.20 -0.35
N GLY A 472 -16.75 -3.59 -1.08
CA GLY A 472 -17.74 -4.54 -0.58
C GLY A 472 -17.25 -5.99 -0.58
N LEU A 473 -16.72 -6.47 -1.71
CA LEU A 473 -16.29 -7.87 -1.88
C LEU A 473 -14.79 -8.09 -1.63
N TYR A 474 -14.00 -7.00 -1.59
CA TYR A 474 -12.55 -7.02 -1.35
C TYR A 474 -11.75 -7.88 -2.34
N MET A 475 -12.16 -7.84 -3.62
CA MET A 475 -11.48 -8.51 -4.74
C MET A 475 -10.10 -7.89 -5.02
N ILE A 476 -9.19 -8.71 -5.55
CA ILE A 476 -7.86 -8.27 -6.02
C ILE A 476 -7.90 -7.87 -7.49
N ASP A 477 -6.94 -7.04 -7.92
CA ASP A 477 -6.97 -6.39 -9.24
C ASP A 477 -7.04 -7.38 -10.41
N THR A 478 -6.40 -8.56 -10.29
CA THR A 478 -6.47 -9.62 -11.32
C THR A 478 -7.89 -10.13 -11.53
N GLU A 479 -8.65 -10.38 -10.47
CA GLU A 479 -10.05 -10.83 -10.55
C GLU A 479 -10.94 -9.77 -11.20
N VAL A 480 -10.66 -8.50 -10.90
CA VAL A 480 -11.39 -7.36 -11.45
C VAL A 480 -11.07 -7.15 -12.94
N PHE A 481 -9.80 -7.22 -13.34
CA PHE A 481 -9.40 -7.11 -14.75
C PHE A 481 -9.90 -8.29 -15.60
N ASP A 482 -9.89 -9.52 -15.05
CA ASP A 482 -10.48 -10.69 -15.71
C ASP A 482 -12.01 -10.59 -15.79
N GLY A 483 -12.66 -9.95 -14.82
CA GLY A 483 -14.07 -9.55 -14.89
C GLY A 483 -14.34 -8.54 -16.02
N PHE A 484 -13.51 -7.50 -16.17
CA PHE A 484 -13.61 -6.54 -17.28
C PHE A 484 -13.44 -7.20 -18.64
N ALA A 485 -12.44 -8.08 -18.80
CA ALA A 485 -12.18 -8.76 -20.06
C ALA A 485 -13.30 -9.75 -20.43
N SER A 486 -13.83 -10.49 -19.45
CA SER A 486 -15.00 -11.38 -19.65
C SER A 486 -16.26 -10.59 -20.01
N ALA A 487 -16.49 -9.43 -19.37
CA ALA A 487 -17.62 -8.55 -19.68
C ALA A 487 -17.52 -7.87 -21.06
N LEU A 488 -16.32 -7.61 -21.57
CA LEU A 488 -16.14 -7.05 -22.92
C LEU A 488 -16.23 -8.12 -24.01
N ALA A 489 -15.73 -9.34 -23.76
CA ALA A 489 -15.86 -10.46 -24.69
C ALA A 489 -17.33 -10.79 -24.95
N SER A 490 -18.11 -11.04 -23.88
CA SER A 490 -19.57 -11.22 -23.97
C SER A 490 -20.25 -10.03 -24.64
N ALA A 491 -19.93 -8.78 -24.29
CA ALA A 491 -20.55 -7.62 -24.95
C ALA A 491 -20.26 -7.51 -26.47
N ILE A 492 -19.17 -8.09 -26.96
CA ILE A 492 -18.86 -8.19 -28.41
C ILE A 492 -19.65 -9.36 -29.03
N GLU A 493 -19.65 -10.53 -28.39
CA GLU A 493 -20.24 -11.77 -28.91
C GLU A 493 -21.78 -11.77 -28.85
N ASP A 494 -22.36 -11.18 -27.80
CA ASP A 494 -23.80 -10.95 -27.63
C ASP A 494 -24.34 -9.78 -28.50
N GLY A 495 -23.48 -9.08 -29.25
CA GLY A 495 -23.85 -7.93 -30.10
C GLY A 495 -24.22 -6.65 -29.34
N LEU A 496 -24.09 -6.64 -28.00
CA LEU A 496 -24.54 -5.60 -27.08
C LEU A 496 -23.99 -4.19 -27.40
N LEU A 497 -22.85 -4.10 -28.08
CA LEU A 497 -22.25 -2.83 -28.52
C LEU A 497 -23.14 -2.04 -29.50
N GLU A 498 -24.00 -2.72 -30.28
CA GLU A 498 -24.97 -2.07 -31.18
C GLU A 498 -26.22 -1.60 -30.41
N ASP A 499 -26.79 -2.47 -29.56
CA ASP A 499 -27.98 -2.20 -28.75
C ASP A 499 -27.75 -1.11 -27.69
N VAL A 500 -26.52 -0.99 -27.17
CA VAL A 500 -26.13 0.00 -26.16
C VAL A 500 -24.97 0.85 -26.69
N PRO A 501 -25.22 1.88 -27.53
CA PRO A 501 -24.16 2.72 -28.14
C PRO A 501 -23.25 3.45 -27.13
N LYS A 502 -23.65 3.55 -25.86
CA LYS A 502 -22.84 4.12 -24.76
C LYS A 502 -22.13 3.07 -23.89
N PHE A 503 -22.20 1.78 -24.24
CA PHE A 503 -21.47 0.72 -23.55
C PHE A 503 -19.97 1.02 -23.56
N GLY A 504 -19.38 1.27 -24.73
CA GLY A 504 -17.94 1.58 -24.85
C GLY A 504 -17.51 2.85 -24.10
N GLU A 505 -18.36 3.88 -24.05
CA GLU A 505 -18.11 5.09 -23.23
C GLU A 505 -18.06 4.75 -21.73
N ARG A 506 -19.04 3.98 -21.25
CA ARG A 506 -19.21 3.61 -19.84
C ARG A 506 -18.18 2.58 -19.38
N PHE A 507 -17.91 1.57 -20.19
CA PHE A 507 -16.90 0.54 -19.96
C PHE A 507 -15.53 1.20 -19.79
N MET A 508 -15.09 2.01 -20.75
CA MET A 508 -13.83 2.74 -20.61
C MET A 508 -13.86 3.76 -19.46
N SER A 509 -15.03 4.30 -19.11
CA SER A 509 -15.16 5.16 -17.92
C SER A 509 -15.20 4.41 -16.58
N MET A 510 -15.44 3.10 -16.58
CA MET A 510 -15.39 2.23 -15.41
C MET A 510 -13.99 1.61 -15.27
N LEU A 511 -13.38 1.20 -16.38
CA LEU A 511 -12.00 0.71 -16.43
C LEU A 511 -11.01 1.82 -16.01
N ARG A 512 -11.20 3.08 -16.42
CA ARG A 512 -10.43 4.25 -15.92
C ARG A 512 -10.56 4.51 -14.41
N LEU A 513 -11.38 3.75 -13.68
CA LEU A 513 -11.39 3.78 -12.22
C LEU A 513 -10.42 2.75 -11.61
N THR A 514 -9.97 1.72 -12.34
CA THR A 514 -9.05 0.68 -11.80
C THR A 514 -7.73 1.28 -11.35
N SER A 515 -6.96 1.81 -12.29
CA SER A 515 -5.78 2.63 -12.03
C SER A 515 -6.17 3.74 -11.05
N THR A 516 -5.42 3.87 -9.96
CA THR A 516 -5.65 4.89 -8.94
C THR A 516 -5.44 6.30 -9.53
N GLU A 517 -5.71 7.39 -8.81
CA GLU A 517 -5.38 8.72 -9.38
C GLU A 517 -3.87 8.95 -9.63
N GLN A 518 -3.03 7.93 -9.54
CA GLN A 518 -2.04 7.71 -8.49
C GLN A 518 -1.09 6.56 -8.86
N GLU A 519 -1.52 5.69 -9.75
CA GLU A 519 -0.65 5.13 -10.75
C GLU A 519 -0.46 6.18 -11.86
N THR A 520 0.65 6.10 -12.57
CA THR A 520 1.00 7.05 -13.62
C THR A 520 0.06 6.90 -14.83
N ARG A 521 0.00 7.92 -15.71
CA ARG A 521 -0.72 7.80 -16.99
C ARG A 521 -0.37 6.51 -17.76
N ALA A 522 0.90 6.09 -17.72
CA ALA A 522 1.37 4.86 -18.36
C ALA A 522 0.58 3.63 -17.88
N ASP A 523 0.25 3.55 -16.59
CA ASP A 523 -0.48 2.42 -16.01
C ASP A 523 -1.92 2.34 -16.52
N VAL A 524 -2.59 3.47 -16.82
CA VAL A 524 -3.92 3.46 -17.50
C VAL A 524 -3.82 2.87 -18.91
N TYR A 525 -2.75 3.16 -19.65
CA TYR A 525 -2.50 2.56 -20.96
C TYR A 525 -2.09 1.09 -20.84
N PHE A 526 -1.37 0.71 -19.77
CA PHE A 526 -1.02 -0.68 -19.48
C PHE A 526 -2.26 -1.50 -19.12
N ASP A 527 -3.12 -1.01 -18.23
CA ASP A 527 -4.40 -1.62 -17.86
C ASP A 527 -5.31 -1.78 -19.08
N ALA A 528 -5.42 -0.74 -19.91
CA ALA A 528 -6.20 -0.79 -21.15
C ALA A 528 -5.61 -1.81 -22.14
N ALA A 529 -4.31 -1.78 -22.39
CA ALA A 529 -3.65 -2.76 -23.27
C ALA A 529 -3.79 -4.20 -22.74
N ASN A 530 -3.68 -4.38 -21.42
CA ASN A 530 -3.83 -5.68 -20.75
C ASN A 530 -5.26 -6.19 -20.84
N VAL A 531 -6.28 -5.37 -20.55
CA VAL A 531 -7.69 -5.78 -20.67
C VAL A 531 -8.08 -6.04 -22.13
N LEU A 532 -7.65 -5.23 -23.10
CA LEU A 532 -7.93 -5.50 -24.52
C LEU A 532 -7.23 -6.78 -25.01
N ARG A 533 -5.99 -7.04 -24.57
CA ARG A 533 -5.25 -8.30 -24.79
C ARG A 533 -5.97 -9.51 -24.17
N LEU A 534 -6.40 -9.38 -22.92
CA LEU A 534 -7.16 -10.41 -22.19
C LEU A 534 -8.56 -10.64 -22.77
N THR A 535 -9.15 -9.63 -23.42
CA THR A 535 -10.42 -9.74 -24.15
C THR A 535 -10.20 -10.48 -25.46
N TYR A 536 -9.18 -10.11 -26.25
CA TYR A 536 -8.86 -10.79 -27.52
C TYR A 536 -8.61 -12.29 -27.32
N ASN A 537 -7.88 -12.66 -26.26
CA ASN A 537 -7.65 -14.06 -25.89
C ASN A 537 -8.90 -14.81 -25.38
N ARG A 538 -9.99 -14.10 -25.03
CA ARG A 538 -11.25 -14.68 -24.55
C ARG A 538 -12.31 -14.87 -25.65
N LEU A 539 -12.19 -14.19 -26.80
CA LEU A 539 -13.13 -14.33 -27.90
C LEU A 539 -13.06 -15.73 -28.53
N GLU A 540 -14.20 -16.31 -28.91
CA GLU A 540 -14.28 -17.64 -29.54
C GLU A 540 -13.64 -17.68 -30.94
N SER A 541 -13.77 -16.59 -31.71
CA SER A 541 -13.21 -16.48 -33.05
C SER A 541 -12.85 -15.02 -33.42
N PRO A 542 -11.73 -14.47 -32.92
CA PRO A 542 -11.33 -13.10 -33.21
C PRO A 542 -10.87 -12.93 -34.66
N ASP A 543 -11.39 -11.90 -35.33
CA ASP A 543 -11.05 -11.54 -36.70
C ASP A 543 -10.42 -10.13 -36.79
N ASP A 544 -10.23 -9.60 -38.00
CA ASP A 544 -9.74 -8.23 -38.18
C ASP A 544 -10.76 -7.17 -37.72
N ASN A 545 -12.08 -7.45 -37.75
CA ASN A 545 -13.10 -6.58 -37.19
C ASN A 545 -13.09 -6.54 -35.64
N ALA A 546 -12.74 -7.64 -34.98
CA ALA A 546 -12.46 -7.66 -33.55
C ALA A 546 -11.24 -6.77 -33.20
N VAL A 547 -10.19 -6.77 -34.04
CA VAL A 547 -9.05 -5.85 -33.87
C VAL A 547 -9.48 -4.38 -34.03
N GLU A 548 -10.26 -4.03 -35.06
CA GLU A 548 -10.79 -2.66 -35.19
C GLU A 548 -11.71 -2.26 -34.02
N THR A 549 -12.51 -3.22 -33.53
CA THR A 549 -13.44 -2.99 -32.41
C THR A 549 -12.66 -2.71 -31.13
N LEU A 550 -11.66 -3.52 -30.78
CA LEU A 550 -10.80 -3.30 -29.61
C LEU A 550 -9.94 -2.04 -29.76
N MET A 551 -9.49 -1.71 -30.97
CA MET A 551 -8.85 -0.41 -31.24
C MET A 551 -9.82 0.77 -31.04
N SER A 552 -11.11 0.64 -31.34
CA SER A 552 -12.10 1.68 -31.01
C SER A 552 -12.30 1.87 -29.50
N PHE A 553 -11.90 0.91 -28.65
CA PHE A 553 -11.82 1.08 -27.20
C PHE A 553 -10.48 1.69 -26.78
N TRP A 554 -9.37 1.32 -27.43
CA TRP A 554 -8.07 1.97 -27.26
C TRP A 554 -8.12 3.48 -27.58
N ASP A 555 -8.74 3.86 -28.69
CA ASP A 555 -8.91 5.26 -29.12
C ASP A 555 -9.87 6.07 -28.21
N ARG A 556 -10.57 5.39 -27.27
CA ARG A 556 -11.35 6.01 -26.18
C ARG A 556 -10.55 6.17 -24.88
N VAL A 557 -9.30 5.71 -24.82
CA VAL A 557 -8.34 6.12 -23.79
C VAL A 557 -7.92 7.56 -24.11
N PRO A 558 -8.00 8.52 -23.15
CA PRO A 558 -7.62 9.90 -23.42
C PRO A 558 -6.16 10.02 -23.88
N LEU A 559 -5.86 11.01 -24.72
CA LEU A 559 -4.48 11.37 -25.07
C LEU A 559 -3.70 11.87 -23.83
N PRO A 560 -2.37 11.68 -23.77
CA PRO A 560 -1.55 12.25 -22.70
C PRO A 560 -1.45 13.78 -22.83
N SER A 561 -1.02 14.46 -21.75
CA SER A 561 -0.74 15.90 -21.82
C SER A 561 0.60 16.15 -22.49
N THR A 562 0.73 17.29 -23.17
CA THR A 562 1.98 17.74 -23.81
C THR A 562 2.96 18.41 -22.83
N ASP A 563 2.74 18.27 -21.52
CA ASP A 563 3.62 18.83 -20.48
C ASP A 563 4.80 17.88 -20.24
N GLU A 564 5.99 18.23 -20.74
CA GLU A 564 7.19 17.39 -20.67
C GLU A 564 7.53 16.93 -19.23
N GLU A 565 7.28 17.77 -18.22
CA GLU A 565 7.52 17.46 -16.80
C GLU A 565 6.64 16.31 -16.26
N ASN A 566 5.52 16.01 -16.92
CA ASN A 566 4.58 14.94 -16.56
C ASN A 566 4.50 13.83 -17.62
N MET A 567 5.43 13.79 -18.57
CA MET A 567 5.42 12.84 -19.68
C MET A 567 6.05 11.49 -19.26
N ILE A 568 5.23 10.62 -18.64
CA ILE A 568 5.68 9.28 -18.24
C ILE A 568 5.94 8.43 -19.48
N ARG A 569 7.16 7.92 -19.57
CA ARG A 569 7.63 7.05 -20.65
C ARG A 569 7.64 5.61 -20.15
N MET A 570 7.16 4.67 -20.96
CA MET A 570 7.28 3.25 -20.67
C MET A 570 8.70 2.77 -20.96
N ASP A 571 9.34 2.22 -19.92
CA ASP A 571 10.59 1.47 -20.08
C ASP A 571 10.35 0.22 -20.95
N LEU A 572 11.39 -0.20 -21.69
CA LEU A 572 11.41 -1.39 -22.56
C LEU A 572 10.69 -2.61 -21.97
N ASP A 573 10.96 -2.88 -20.70
CA ASP A 573 10.52 -4.09 -20.02
C ASP A 573 9.00 -4.08 -19.71
N VAL A 574 8.36 -2.90 -19.69
CA VAL A 574 6.88 -2.78 -19.63
C VAL A 574 6.27 -3.17 -20.98
N VAL A 575 6.88 -2.70 -22.08
CA VAL A 575 6.48 -3.05 -23.45
C VAL A 575 6.63 -4.54 -23.70
N TYR A 576 7.74 -5.12 -23.24
CA TYR A 576 7.98 -6.57 -23.31
C TYR A 576 6.94 -7.38 -22.50
N SER A 577 6.56 -6.93 -21.29
CA SER A 577 5.54 -7.57 -20.46
C SER A 577 4.16 -7.64 -21.13
N ILE A 578 3.77 -6.60 -21.88
CA ILE A 578 2.56 -6.61 -22.72
C ILE A 578 2.66 -7.68 -23.83
N CYS A 579 3.84 -7.80 -24.45
CA CYS A 579 4.09 -8.63 -25.64
C CYS A 579 4.46 -10.09 -25.37
N ASN A 580 4.66 -10.49 -24.11
CA ASN A 580 5.06 -11.85 -23.75
C ASN A 580 4.18 -12.52 -22.66
N PRO A 581 2.84 -12.60 -22.86
CA PRO A 581 1.97 -13.44 -22.03
C PRO A 581 2.09 -14.93 -22.41
N GLU A 582 1.71 -15.80 -21.48
CA GLU A 582 1.37 -17.19 -21.80
C GLU A 582 -0.02 -17.27 -22.45
N GLY A 583 -0.26 -18.28 -23.30
CA GLY A 583 -1.61 -18.56 -23.85
C GLY A 583 -2.16 -17.59 -24.90
N ALA A 584 -1.32 -16.88 -25.65
CA ALA A 584 -1.75 -15.96 -26.71
C ALA A 584 -2.46 -16.65 -27.88
N GLN A 585 -3.61 -16.12 -28.31
CA GLN A 585 -4.25 -16.50 -29.59
C GLN A 585 -3.47 -15.92 -30.80
N ASP A 586 -3.60 -16.57 -31.97
CA ASP A 586 -3.05 -16.07 -33.23
C ASP A 586 -3.76 -14.77 -33.66
N GLY A 587 -3.03 -13.82 -34.27
CA GLY A 587 -3.58 -12.54 -34.72
C GLY A 587 -3.51 -11.43 -33.67
N LEU A 588 -3.30 -11.76 -32.39
CA LEU A 588 -3.08 -10.80 -31.30
C LEU A 588 -1.91 -9.84 -31.60
N GLU A 589 -0.91 -10.31 -32.36
CA GLU A 589 0.21 -9.48 -32.81
C GLU A 589 -0.23 -8.22 -33.60
N LYS A 590 -1.34 -8.28 -34.34
CA LYS A 590 -1.90 -7.15 -35.10
C LYS A 590 -2.48 -6.06 -34.21
N LEU A 591 -3.03 -6.45 -33.05
CA LEU A 591 -3.58 -5.53 -32.05
C LEU A 591 -2.44 -4.87 -31.28
N LEU A 592 -1.47 -5.67 -30.80
CA LEU A 592 -0.35 -5.16 -30.02
C LEU A 592 0.60 -4.27 -30.85
N SER A 593 0.87 -4.57 -32.12
CA SER A 593 1.69 -3.70 -32.98
C SER A 593 1.08 -2.32 -33.18
N ARG A 594 -0.25 -2.25 -33.35
CA ARG A 594 -1.02 -0.99 -33.46
C ARG A 594 -1.03 -0.21 -32.16
N ILE A 595 -1.21 -0.89 -31.02
CA ILE A 595 -1.13 -0.29 -29.69
C ILE A 595 0.26 0.32 -29.47
N ILE A 596 1.35 -0.41 -29.72
CA ILE A 596 2.73 0.11 -29.62
C ILE A 596 2.97 1.32 -30.52
N HIS A 597 2.47 1.29 -31.76
CA HIS A 597 2.61 2.43 -32.68
C HIS A 597 1.84 3.66 -32.20
N SER A 598 0.62 3.45 -31.67
CA SER A 598 -0.18 4.50 -31.04
C SER A 598 0.54 5.07 -29.81
N MET A 599 1.20 4.24 -28.99
CA MET A 599 2.00 4.67 -27.84
C MET A 599 3.22 5.53 -28.25
N LEU A 600 3.89 5.18 -29.34
CA LEU A 600 4.95 6.03 -29.93
C LEU A 600 4.38 7.38 -30.41
N GLN A 601 3.28 7.38 -31.16
CA GLN A 601 2.64 8.61 -31.65
C GLN A 601 2.17 9.52 -30.50
N MET A 602 1.70 8.91 -29.40
CA MET A 602 1.32 9.59 -28.16
C MET A 602 2.51 10.01 -27.29
N GLN A 603 3.76 9.73 -27.68
CA GLN A 603 4.99 10.03 -26.90
C GLN A 603 5.03 9.34 -25.52
N LEU A 604 4.31 8.22 -25.37
CA LEU A 604 4.35 7.35 -24.18
C LEU A 604 5.58 6.43 -24.16
N MET A 605 6.38 6.43 -25.23
CA MET A 605 7.58 5.63 -25.41
C MET A 605 8.59 6.44 -26.22
N ASP A 606 9.87 6.43 -25.81
CA ASP A 606 10.93 7.04 -26.61
C ASP A 606 11.20 6.24 -27.88
N ALA A 607 11.58 6.94 -28.96
CA ALA A 607 12.06 6.29 -30.18
C ALA A 607 13.30 5.40 -29.92
N GLU A 608 14.11 5.74 -28.92
CA GLU A 608 15.25 4.92 -28.47
C GLU A 608 14.79 3.60 -27.83
N VAL A 609 13.74 3.62 -27.00
CA VAL A 609 13.15 2.41 -26.38
C VAL A 609 12.45 1.54 -27.43
N LEU A 610 11.78 2.15 -28.41
CA LEU A 610 11.22 1.40 -29.53
C LEU A 610 12.31 0.76 -30.39
N ASP A 611 13.40 1.48 -30.70
CA ASP A 611 14.51 0.88 -31.45
C ASP A 611 15.20 -0.23 -30.67
N GLU A 612 15.34 -0.12 -29.34
CA GLU A 612 15.83 -1.21 -28.49
C GLU A 612 14.88 -2.42 -28.54
N PHE A 613 13.56 -2.21 -28.41
CA PHE A 613 12.52 -3.26 -28.54
C PHE A 613 12.56 -3.96 -29.91
N LEU A 614 12.65 -3.18 -30.99
CA LEU A 614 12.75 -3.72 -32.35
C LEU A 614 14.10 -4.37 -32.66
N CYS A 615 15.12 -4.18 -31.82
CA CYS A 615 16.42 -4.82 -31.91
C CYS A 615 16.63 -6.00 -30.93
N LEU A 616 15.59 -6.43 -30.19
CA LEU A 616 15.66 -7.63 -29.36
C LEU A 616 15.81 -8.90 -30.22
N ASP A 617 16.87 -9.68 -29.96
CA ASP A 617 17.05 -11.03 -30.52
C ASP A 617 16.06 -12.03 -29.88
N VAL A 618 14.83 -12.04 -30.40
CA VAL A 618 13.77 -12.99 -30.03
C VAL A 618 13.42 -13.84 -31.27
N GLU A 619 13.87 -15.10 -31.28
CA GLU A 619 13.75 -16.00 -32.43
C GLU A 619 12.31 -16.54 -32.68
N GLU A 620 11.50 -16.74 -31.63
CA GLU A 620 10.09 -17.20 -31.71
C GLU A 620 9.22 -16.60 -30.58
N GLY A 621 7.89 -16.72 -30.68
CA GLY A 621 6.91 -16.27 -29.68
C GLY A 621 6.11 -15.02 -30.09
N LEU A 622 5.16 -14.59 -29.25
CA LEU A 622 4.29 -13.43 -29.55
C LEU A 622 5.12 -12.15 -29.75
N CYS A 623 6.12 -11.91 -28.91
CA CYS A 623 7.00 -10.74 -29.04
C CYS A 623 7.72 -10.69 -30.41
N ALA A 624 8.21 -11.84 -30.91
CA ALA A 624 8.81 -11.94 -32.24
C ALA A 624 7.79 -11.62 -33.37
N LYS A 625 6.55 -12.14 -33.26
CA LYS A 625 5.46 -11.80 -34.20
C LYS A 625 5.12 -10.31 -34.19
N VAL A 626 5.01 -9.70 -33.01
CA VAL A 626 4.72 -8.26 -32.83
C VAL A 626 5.81 -7.41 -33.47
N ILE A 627 7.09 -7.73 -33.24
CA ILE A 627 8.23 -7.04 -33.87
C ILE A 627 8.19 -7.19 -35.40
N ALA A 628 7.79 -8.35 -35.92
CA ALA A 628 7.67 -8.60 -37.36
C ALA A 628 6.51 -7.81 -38.01
N ASP A 629 5.30 -7.85 -37.44
CA ASP A 629 4.16 -7.07 -37.95
C ASP A 629 4.43 -5.56 -37.86
N TYR A 630 5.01 -5.08 -36.75
CA TYR A 630 5.39 -3.68 -36.61
C TYR A 630 6.34 -3.22 -37.73
N LYS A 631 7.42 -3.98 -37.98
CA LYS A 631 8.40 -3.66 -39.04
C LYS A 631 7.81 -3.72 -40.45
N ALA A 632 6.81 -4.58 -40.69
CA ALA A 632 6.11 -4.66 -41.96
C ALA A 632 5.07 -3.54 -42.17
N ARG A 633 4.42 -3.10 -41.08
CA ARG A 633 3.32 -2.13 -41.07
C ARG A 633 3.79 -0.68 -40.97
N PHE A 634 4.90 -0.43 -40.28
CA PHE A 634 5.43 0.90 -39.96
C PHE A 634 6.93 1.00 -40.34
N PRO A 635 7.27 1.14 -41.64
CA PRO A 635 8.64 1.38 -42.07
C PRO A 635 9.18 2.73 -41.57
N LYS A 636 10.50 2.83 -41.41
CA LYS A 636 11.23 4.03 -40.99
C LYS A 636 11.31 5.11 -42.07
#